data_AF-A0A1Q9P904-F1
#
_entry.id   AF-A0A1Q9P904-F1
#
_cell.length_a   1.000
_cell.length_b   1.000
_cell.length_c   1.000
_cell.angle_alpha   90.00
_cell.angle_beta   90.00
_cell.angle_gamma   90.00
#
_symmetry.space_group_name_H-M   'P 1'
#
loop_
_entity.id
_entity.type
_entity.pdbx_description
1 polymer ?
#
loop_
_entity_poly.entity_id
_entity_poly.type
_entity_poly.pdbx_seq_one_letter_code
_entity_poly.pdbx_strand_id
1 'polypeptide(L)'
;MLFSKEIVKLLSDSPFKQFVLMELERERIYQSFVQIDDLEEISQVWLDFSQFCADTLSNVSSLSHLLYSRFLDEWTRDRVQIDADEERKEVITKKLEDLQEFQMELAILMIIYADIVNTGIFGTQPSPEYCTSYIEGYRILNTISQTYFDSSHPRASNIEEVMLTFLLLNQKQQIIQLLEESPNGYSEEKLIEEKGAYELIMAEFDVSFTAQFLKRLGEDWWWNDSIATHFAFERSLSHLETALDFYKQIPEDPELKGKQIEISHISLNQAQRNKELIDHYLRLSFEAAKSDSFIASVEYLNLVLGLEEEALKILETNVEMNERTLVLKEGIKREETIHRFFHGIAELAAKTSLLNNTIVDDKKEDINGIIEEIEEIVNRPDLKVTINYVSSLPFVYLNFVQELKIALLENIPLSDAMTKAEQNLVRFIERLEYAINDISTQLIEIEKTDTKIKLDDIQPLLENIGTVKISAYFLPKTEKKVYIVKDIECLEFMANSMYLEQNLAEKESNEVLDIIYHAKAHYYSTKALEIAQLSSESNIDKEWVEHRYSQTFIQGQDVELRLFELTRQYLFLNTVIDKIAKGYRLSLSTEDSIKENYYAIINHNFNHFVLFDIINKRIAENCLELLNHKEMFDLKDSNINWSAIEIKKVLSLCLTDFLEATKKAIFGIGADTNKENYKAASHFNDGAKAAKDASDHLQSISQYDSTFAQLSKSAYEFSILLKELERKTRENEKLQKLPIDELFNVLKQLTFLS
;
A
#
# COMPACT_ATOMS: atom_id res chain seq x y z
N MET A 1 4.56 -4.50 26.79
CA MET A 1 5.54 -4.80 25.74
C MET A 1 6.52 -3.64 25.63
N LEU A 2 7.82 -3.90 25.52
CA LEU A 2 8.75 -2.90 24.98
C LEU A 2 8.55 -2.94 23.47
N PHE A 3 8.09 -1.84 22.86
CA PHE A 3 8.07 -1.71 21.40
C PHE A 3 9.50 -1.94 20.90
N SER A 4 9.67 -2.74 19.83
CA SER A 4 11.01 -2.98 19.28
C SER A 4 11.61 -1.66 18.78
N LYS A 5 12.93 -1.58 18.68
CA LYS A 5 13.61 -0.44 18.05
C LYS A 5 13.13 -0.24 16.60
N GLU A 6 12.60 -1.29 15.96
CA GLU A 6 11.99 -1.18 14.63
C GLU A 6 10.71 -0.34 14.70
N ILE A 7 9.72 -0.64 15.55
CA ILE A 7 8.47 0.15 15.63
C ILE A 7 8.72 1.66 15.81
N VAL A 8 9.75 2.01 16.58
CA VAL A 8 10.21 3.40 16.78
C VAL A 8 10.75 4.05 15.50
N LYS A 9 11.55 3.31 14.71
CA LYS A 9 12.10 3.79 13.43
C LYS A 9 11.01 3.84 12.34
N LEU A 10 10.01 2.98 12.43
CA LEU A 10 8.97 2.84 11.41
C LEU A 10 7.90 3.94 11.54
N LEU A 11 7.57 4.34 12.77
CA LEU A 11 6.62 5.42 13.06
C LEU A 11 7.25 6.82 13.05
N SER A 12 8.54 6.93 12.76
CA SER A 12 9.15 8.24 12.45
C SER A 12 8.79 8.74 11.06
N ASP A 13 8.30 7.86 10.18
CA ASP A 13 7.81 8.19 8.84
C ASP A 13 6.27 8.24 8.81
N SER A 14 5.68 8.82 7.76
CA SER A 14 4.25 9.15 7.69
C SER A 14 3.60 8.00 6.93
N PRO A 15 2.73 7.20 7.55
CA PRO A 15 2.02 6.13 6.87
C PRO A 15 1.36 6.58 5.58
N PHE A 16 0.72 7.76 5.60
CA PHE A 16 0.11 8.35 4.42
C PHE A 16 1.14 8.52 3.28
N LYS A 17 2.31 9.10 3.58
CA LYS A 17 3.38 9.29 2.58
C LYS A 17 4.03 7.98 2.15
N GLN A 18 4.16 7.00 3.05
CA GLN A 18 4.73 5.69 2.70
C GLN A 18 3.88 4.96 1.67
N PHE A 19 2.55 5.00 1.79
CA PHE A 19 1.65 4.42 0.79
C PHE A 19 1.70 5.15 -0.55
N VAL A 20 1.83 6.49 -0.54
CA VAL A 20 2.06 7.26 -1.77
C VAL A 20 3.38 6.85 -2.44
N LEU A 21 4.46 6.70 -1.67
CA LEU A 21 5.75 6.25 -2.18
C LEU A 21 5.68 4.83 -2.75
N MET A 22 4.87 3.96 -2.14
CA MET A 22 4.68 2.59 -2.60
C MET A 22 3.98 2.52 -3.96
N GLU A 23 2.98 3.36 -4.22
CA GLU A 23 2.39 3.50 -5.56
C GLU A 23 3.39 4.05 -6.58
N LEU A 24 4.21 5.02 -6.18
CA LEU A 24 5.27 5.59 -7.04
C LEU A 24 6.31 4.55 -7.44
N GLU A 25 6.81 3.76 -6.50
CA GLU A 25 7.78 2.70 -6.80
C GLU A 25 7.16 1.62 -7.68
N ARG A 26 5.90 1.24 -7.43
CA ARG A 26 5.18 0.29 -8.29
C ARG A 26 5.08 0.78 -9.73
N GLU A 27 4.69 2.04 -9.94
CA GLU A 27 4.61 2.64 -11.28
C GLU A 27 5.99 2.62 -11.96
N ARG A 28 7.04 2.98 -11.22
CA ARG A 28 8.41 3.03 -11.71
C ARG A 28 8.91 1.68 -12.23
N ILE A 29 8.51 0.57 -11.62
CA ILE A 29 8.88 -0.78 -12.08
C ILE A 29 8.44 -0.98 -13.53
N TYR A 30 7.17 -0.73 -13.83
CA TYR A 30 6.64 -0.93 -15.18
C TYR A 30 7.17 0.12 -16.19
N GLN A 31 7.45 1.34 -15.75
CA GLN A 31 8.09 2.36 -16.58
C GLN A 31 9.56 2.06 -16.88
N SER A 32 10.24 1.27 -16.04
CA SER A 32 11.64 0.91 -16.25
C SER A 32 11.77 -0.10 -17.40
N PHE A 33 10.78 -0.98 -17.58
CA PHE A 33 10.74 -2.04 -18.60
C PHE A 33 10.02 -1.61 -19.89
N VAL A 34 10.28 -0.39 -20.36
CA VAL A 34 9.82 0.10 -21.67
C VAL A 34 10.59 -0.56 -22.82
N GLN A 35 11.74 -1.16 -22.52
CA GLN A 35 12.53 -2.01 -23.41
C GLN A 35 12.60 -3.41 -22.81
N ILE A 36 12.82 -4.42 -23.65
CA ILE A 36 13.05 -5.78 -23.17
C ILE A 36 14.41 -5.85 -22.48
N ASP A 37 14.36 -5.93 -21.16
CA ASP A 37 15.52 -6.13 -20.31
C ASP A 37 15.73 -7.62 -19.99
N ASP A 38 16.91 -7.94 -19.46
CA ASP A 38 17.23 -9.29 -19.01
C ASP A 38 16.36 -9.67 -17.80
N LEU A 39 15.98 -10.94 -17.73
CA LEU A 39 15.13 -11.52 -16.70
C LEU A 39 15.78 -11.41 -15.31
N GLU A 40 17.12 -11.40 -15.24
CA GLU A 40 17.87 -11.12 -14.02
C GLU A 40 17.65 -9.68 -13.50
N GLU A 41 17.64 -8.68 -14.39
CA GLU A 41 17.42 -7.27 -14.02
C GLU A 41 15.97 -7.04 -13.59
N ILE A 42 15.02 -7.61 -14.34
CA ILE A 42 13.60 -7.61 -13.97
C ILE A 42 13.40 -8.20 -12.58
N SER A 43 13.99 -9.37 -12.33
CA SER A 43 13.88 -10.03 -11.04
C SER A 43 14.43 -9.17 -9.91
N GLN A 44 15.63 -8.60 -10.04
CA GLN A 44 16.23 -7.80 -8.98
C GLN A 44 15.35 -6.59 -8.60
N VAL A 45 14.78 -5.89 -9.58
CA VAL A 45 13.86 -4.77 -9.34
C VAL A 45 12.61 -5.23 -8.57
N TRP A 46 12.07 -6.41 -8.90
CA TRP A 46 10.95 -7.00 -8.17
C TRP A 46 11.31 -7.47 -6.76
N LEU A 47 12.52 -7.97 -6.53
CA LEU A 47 13.00 -8.31 -5.18
C LEU A 47 13.11 -7.05 -4.31
N ASP A 48 13.71 -5.99 -4.85
CA ASP A 48 13.85 -4.71 -4.14
C ASP A 48 12.48 -4.11 -3.78
N PHE A 49 11.53 -4.15 -4.73
CA PHE A 49 10.16 -3.72 -4.49
C PHE A 49 9.42 -4.60 -3.47
N SER A 50 9.60 -5.92 -3.54
CA SER A 50 8.97 -6.85 -2.58
C SER A 50 9.50 -6.63 -1.17
N GLN A 51 10.80 -6.36 -1.02
CA GLN A 51 11.39 -5.96 0.25
C GLN A 51 10.76 -4.66 0.78
N PHE A 52 10.62 -3.65 -0.08
CA PHE A 52 9.99 -2.39 0.27
C PHE A 52 8.51 -2.56 0.70
N CYS A 53 7.74 -3.40 -0.01
CA CYS A 53 6.37 -3.75 0.34
C CYS A 53 6.31 -4.46 1.70
N ALA A 54 7.14 -5.48 1.92
CA ALA A 54 7.17 -6.23 3.18
C ALA A 54 7.47 -5.32 4.38
N ASP A 55 8.44 -4.43 4.24
CA ASP A 55 8.81 -3.47 5.29
C ASP A 55 7.68 -2.45 5.54
N THR A 56 7.06 -1.92 4.47
CA THR A 56 5.95 -0.97 4.59
C THR A 56 4.72 -1.61 5.26
N LEU A 57 4.38 -2.84 4.90
CA LEU A 57 3.28 -3.60 5.52
C LEU A 57 3.54 -3.88 7.00
N SER A 58 4.79 -4.16 7.39
CA SER A 58 5.19 -4.30 8.79
C SER A 58 4.91 -3.03 9.62
N ASN A 59 5.16 -1.86 9.02
CA ASN A 59 4.92 -0.56 9.66
C ASN A 59 3.45 -0.35 9.97
N VAL A 60 2.62 -0.64 8.98
CA VAL A 60 1.17 -0.41 9.02
C VAL A 60 0.51 -1.41 9.97
N SER A 61 1.01 -2.65 9.98
CA SER A 61 0.58 -3.66 10.95
C SER A 61 0.85 -3.20 12.39
N SER A 62 1.98 -2.54 12.64
CA SER A 62 2.29 -1.97 13.97
C SER A 62 1.27 -0.90 14.40
N LEU A 63 0.81 -0.05 13.49
CA LEU A 63 -0.24 0.93 13.76
C LEU A 63 -1.60 0.29 14.02
N SER A 64 -1.97 -0.67 13.17
CA SER A 64 -3.19 -1.45 13.37
C SER A 64 -3.18 -2.14 14.72
N HIS A 65 -2.05 -2.71 15.14
CA HIS A 65 -1.91 -3.34 16.44
C HIS A 65 -2.08 -2.37 17.62
N LEU A 66 -1.53 -1.16 17.51
CA LEU A 66 -1.70 -0.12 18.52
C LEU A 66 -3.16 0.31 18.66
N LEU A 67 -3.86 0.46 17.52
CA LEU A 67 -5.27 0.81 17.50
C LEU A 67 -6.16 -0.31 18.04
N TYR A 68 -5.91 -1.55 17.64
CA TYR A 68 -6.56 -2.74 18.20
C TYR A 68 -6.37 -2.80 19.72
N SER A 69 -5.13 -2.60 20.19
CA SER A 69 -4.81 -2.59 21.62
C SER A 69 -5.55 -1.48 22.37
N ARG A 70 -5.76 -0.32 21.74
CA ARG A 70 -6.56 0.77 22.32
C ARG A 70 -8.03 0.38 22.46
N PHE A 71 -8.65 -0.16 21.43
CA PHE A 71 -10.07 -0.55 21.52
C PHE A 71 -10.27 -1.72 22.49
N LEU A 72 -9.30 -2.64 22.57
CA LEU A 72 -9.33 -3.73 23.53
C LEU A 72 -9.17 -3.23 24.98
N ASP A 73 -8.32 -2.22 25.21
CA ASP A 73 -8.20 -1.56 26.51
C ASP A 73 -9.51 -0.86 26.91
N GLU A 74 -10.23 -0.24 25.96
CA GLU A 74 -11.59 0.29 26.23
C GLU A 74 -12.54 -0.80 26.68
N TRP A 75 -12.60 -1.86 25.86
CA TRP A 75 -13.49 -2.98 26.07
C TRP A 75 -13.30 -3.61 27.44
N THR A 76 -12.04 -3.80 27.84
CA THR A 76 -11.69 -4.44 29.10
C THR A 76 -11.91 -3.55 30.32
N ARG A 77 -11.58 -2.25 30.24
CA ARG A 77 -11.75 -1.31 31.38
C ARG A 77 -13.19 -0.91 31.62
N ASP A 78 -13.96 -0.71 30.55
CA ASP A 78 -15.36 -0.23 30.62
C ASP A 78 -16.37 -1.36 30.42
N ARG A 79 -15.96 -2.64 30.54
CA ARG A 79 -16.77 -3.82 30.22
C ARG A 79 -18.20 -3.76 30.77
N VAL A 80 -18.37 -3.35 32.03
CA VAL A 80 -19.71 -3.27 32.66
C VAL A 80 -20.61 -2.22 31.99
N GLN A 81 -20.05 -1.10 31.55
CA GLN A 81 -20.80 -0.06 30.85
C GLN A 81 -21.08 -0.45 29.40
N ILE A 82 -20.11 -1.07 28.73
CA ILE A 82 -20.24 -1.55 27.36
C ILE A 82 -21.26 -2.69 27.28
N ASP A 83 -21.22 -3.67 28.19
CA ASP A 83 -22.19 -4.76 28.24
C ASP A 83 -23.63 -4.27 28.55
N ALA A 84 -23.79 -3.04 29.06
CA ALA A 84 -25.09 -2.44 29.33
C ALA A 84 -25.61 -1.56 28.17
N ASP A 85 -24.76 -1.23 27.19
CA ASP A 85 -25.05 -0.36 26.06
C ASP A 85 -24.83 -1.14 24.76
N GLU A 86 -25.91 -1.72 24.22
CA GLU A 86 -25.86 -2.59 23.04
C GLU A 86 -25.28 -1.87 21.80
N GLU A 87 -25.54 -0.57 21.63
CA GLU A 87 -25.00 0.21 20.50
C GLU A 87 -23.48 0.39 20.65
N ARG A 88 -23.01 0.80 21.83
CA ARG A 88 -21.57 0.92 22.10
C ARG A 88 -20.86 -0.44 21.99
N LYS A 89 -21.53 -1.51 22.43
CA LYS A 89 -21.02 -2.88 22.32
C LYS A 89 -20.85 -3.33 20.88
N GLU A 90 -21.87 -3.12 20.05
CA GLU A 90 -21.85 -3.45 18.63
C GLU A 90 -20.71 -2.69 17.92
N VAL A 91 -20.59 -1.38 18.15
CA VAL A 91 -19.56 -0.54 17.52
C VAL A 91 -18.14 -0.97 17.91
N ILE A 92 -17.86 -1.17 19.20
CA ILE A 92 -16.51 -1.56 19.64
C ILE A 92 -16.18 -2.99 19.19
N THR A 93 -17.17 -3.89 19.20
CA THR A 93 -17.01 -5.27 18.69
C THR A 93 -16.63 -5.25 17.23
N LYS A 94 -17.40 -4.55 16.39
CA LYS A 94 -17.13 -4.43 14.95
C LYS A 94 -15.72 -3.87 14.69
N LYS A 95 -15.34 -2.77 15.37
CA LYS A 95 -13.98 -2.20 15.24
C LYS A 95 -12.86 -3.19 15.57
N LEU A 96 -13.05 -4.02 16.60
CA LEU A 96 -12.07 -5.04 16.98
C LEU A 96 -11.99 -6.15 15.94
N GLU A 97 -13.14 -6.58 15.41
CA GLU A 97 -13.22 -7.62 14.37
C GLU A 97 -12.58 -7.14 13.06
N ASP A 98 -12.93 -5.95 12.58
CA ASP A 98 -12.38 -5.36 11.35
C ASP A 98 -10.86 -5.16 11.44
N LEU A 99 -10.34 -4.73 12.60
CA LEU A 99 -8.90 -4.57 12.81
C LEU A 99 -8.16 -5.92 12.90
N GLN A 100 -8.77 -6.95 13.48
CA GLN A 100 -8.19 -8.29 13.52
C GLN A 100 -8.11 -8.90 12.12
N GLU A 101 -9.18 -8.78 11.33
CA GLU A 101 -9.19 -9.22 9.94
C GLU A 101 -8.10 -8.48 9.16
N PHE A 102 -8.08 -7.16 9.23
CA PHE A 102 -7.10 -6.37 8.50
C PHE A 102 -5.64 -6.67 8.92
N GLN A 103 -5.38 -6.96 10.20
CA GLN A 103 -4.05 -7.41 10.65
C GLN A 103 -3.67 -8.77 10.08
N MET A 104 -4.61 -9.70 9.98
CA MET A 104 -4.38 -10.98 9.33
C MET A 104 -4.03 -10.76 7.86
N GLU A 105 -4.75 -9.85 7.18
CA GLU A 105 -4.50 -9.56 5.77
C GLU A 105 -3.13 -8.95 5.53
N LEU A 106 -2.75 -7.96 6.34
CA LEU A 106 -1.41 -7.36 6.31
C LEU A 106 -0.32 -8.40 6.57
N ALA A 107 -0.53 -9.31 7.52
CA ALA A 107 0.45 -10.34 7.85
C ALA A 107 0.64 -11.34 6.70
N ILE A 108 -0.45 -11.74 6.03
CA ILE A 108 -0.37 -12.63 4.86
C ILE A 108 0.36 -11.94 3.71
N LEU A 109 -0.01 -10.71 3.35
CA LEU A 109 0.69 -9.95 2.31
C LEU A 109 2.18 -9.78 2.64
N MET A 110 2.50 -9.45 3.88
CA MET A 110 3.88 -9.28 4.33
C MET A 110 4.68 -10.59 4.20
N ILE A 111 4.07 -11.74 4.54
CA ILE A 111 4.71 -13.05 4.33
C ILE A 111 4.97 -13.29 2.84
N ILE A 112 3.99 -13.05 1.97
CA ILE A 112 4.12 -13.28 0.52
C ILE A 112 5.28 -12.46 -0.05
N TYR A 113 5.31 -11.15 0.20
CA TYR A 113 6.37 -10.28 -0.32
C TYR A 113 7.74 -10.59 0.28
N ALA A 114 7.80 -10.91 1.58
CA ALA A 114 9.06 -11.33 2.20
C ALA A 114 9.55 -12.68 1.66
N ASP A 115 8.64 -13.58 1.29
CA ASP A 115 8.98 -14.88 0.72
C ASP A 115 9.53 -14.75 -0.70
N ILE A 116 8.98 -13.85 -1.52
CA ILE A 116 9.54 -13.49 -2.83
C ILE A 116 11.02 -13.08 -2.69
N VAL A 117 11.34 -12.25 -1.69
CA VAL A 117 12.74 -11.84 -1.41
C VAL A 117 13.61 -13.05 -1.00
N ASN A 118 13.08 -13.90 -0.13
CA ASN A 118 13.83 -15.01 0.49
C ASN A 118 14.03 -16.21 -0.44
N THR A 119 13.22 -16.33 -1.51
CA THR A 119 13.24 -17.49 -2.42
C THR A 119 13.64 -17.11 -3.85
N GLY A 120 13.41 -15.87 -4.27
CA GLY A 120 13.63 -15.41 -5.64
C GLY A 120 12.36 -15.47 -6.48
N ILE A 121 12.38 -14.84 -7.65
CA ILE A 121 11.27 -14.85 -8.61
C ILE A 121 11.79 -15.13 -10.02
N PHE A 122 10.93 -15.67 -10.90
CA PHE A 122 11.29 -16.08 -12.26
C PHE A 122 12.47 -17.07 -12.32
N GLY A 123 12.66 -17.88 -11.28
CA GLY A 123 13.76 -18.84 -11.19
C GLY A 123 15.15 -18.24 -10.91
N THR A 124 15.23 -16.95 -10.56
CA THR A 124 16.48 -16.34 -10.10
C THR A 124 16.79 -16.71 -8.65
N GLN A 125 18.05 -16.50 -8.24
CA GLN A 125 18.46 -16.71 -6.86
C GLN A 125 17.80 -15.68 -5.92
N PRO A 126 17.60 -16.03 -4.64
CA PRO A 126 17.07 -15.12 -3.63
C PRO A 126 18.02 -13.96 -3.33
N SER A 127 17.49 -12.94 -2.66
CA SER A 127 18.31 -11.89 -2.07
C SER A 127 19.36 -12.48 -1.11
N PRO A 128 20.60 -11.95 -1.08
CA PRO A 128 21.61 -12.38 -0.11
C PRO A 128 21.23 -12.06 1.34
N GLU A 129 20.38 -11.06 1.56
CA GLU A 129 19.90 -10.67 2.88
C GLU A 129 18.50 -11.23 3.12
N TYR A 130 18.34 -11.97 4.22
CA TYR A 130 17.05 -12.54 4.60
C TYR A 130 16.07 -11.45 5.06
N CYS A 131 14.88 -11.42 4.46
CA CYS A 131 13.82 -10.50 4.83
C CYS A 131 13.19 -10.89 6.17
N THR A 132 13.52 -10.16 7.23
CA THR A 132 13.04 -10.44 8.60
C THR A 132 11.53 -10.24 8.76
N SER A 133 10.90 -9.46 7.88
CA SER A 133 9.44 -9.22 7.85
C SER A 133 8.64 -10.51 7.67
N TYR A 134 9.25 -11.55 7.09
CA TYR A 134 8.69 -12.90 7.02
C TYR A 134 8.36 -13.45 8.43
N ILE A 135 9.32 -13.36 9.36
CA ILE A 135 9.16 -13.87 10.74
C ILE A 135 8.10 -13.07 11.49
N GLU A 136 8.07 -11.75 11.29
CA GLU A 136 7.09 -10.89 11.95
C GLU A 136 5.66 -11.20 11.48
N GLY A 137 5.46 -11.54 10.21
CA GLY A 137 4.14 -11.95 9.70
C GLY A 137 3.59 -13.19 10.38
N TYR A 138 4.41 -14.24 10.48
CA TYR A 138 4.03 -15.44 11.22
C TYR A 138 3.79 -15.17 12.71
N ARG A 139 4.53 -14.23 13.31
CA ARG A 139 4.32 -13.83 14.70
C ARG A 139 2.97 -13.14 14.91
N ILE A 140 2.56 -12.27 13.97
CA ILE A 140 1.24 -11.63 13.99
C ILE A 140 0.15 -12.69 13.86
N LEU A 141 0.24 -13.58 12.87
CA LEU A 141 -0.75 -14.66 12.68
C LEU A 141 -0.86 -15.57 13.91
N ASN A 142 0.27 -15.92 14.53
CA ASN A 142 0.27 -16.69 15.79
C ASN A 142 -0.41 -15.93 16.93
N THR A 143 -0.21 -14.61 17.02
CA THR A 143 -0.85 -13.77 18.04
C THR A 143 -2.36 -13.71 17.83
N ILE A 144 -2.81 -13.51 16.58
CA ILE A 144 -4.22 -13.53 16.20
C ILE A 144 -4.85 -14.88 16.54
N SER A 145 -4.19 -15.98 16.18
CA SER A 145 -4.63 -17.35 16.50
C SER A 145 -4.82 -17.55 18.01
N GLN A 146 -3.85 -17.12 18.83
CA GLN A 146 -3.95 -17.21 20.29
C GLN A 146 -5.14 -16.40 20.84
N THR A 147 -5.38 -15.21 20.32
CA THR A 147 -6.52 -14.36 20.74
C THR A 147 -7.86 -14.91 20.25
N TYR A 148 -7.92 -15.52 19.06
CA TYR A 148 -9.15 -16.07 18.48
C TYR A 148 -9.77 -17.15 19.37
N PHE A 149 -8.95 -18.01 19.98
CA PHE A 149 -9.45 -19.07 20.85
C PHE A 149 -9.79 -18.61 22.28
N ASP A 150 -9.45 -17.38 22.66
CA ASP A 150 -9.88 -16.80 23.93
C ASP A 150 -11.38 -16.43 23.85
N SER A 151 -12.20 -16.93 24.77
CA SER A 151 -13.66 -16.69 24.78
C SER A 151 -14.04 -15.32 25.33
N SER A 152 -13.07 -14.54 25.81
CA SER A 152 -13.29 -13.22 26.38
C SER A 152 -13.20 -12.06 25.37
N HIS A 153 -12.87 -12.34 24.11
CA HIS A 153 -12.65 -11.35 23.05
C HIS A 153 -13.67 -11.52 21.91
N PRO A 154 -14.08 -10.41 21.24
CA PRO A 154 -14.77 -10.47 19.95
C PRO A 154 -13.97 -11.23 18.89
N ARG A 155 -14.65 -11.82 17.90
CA ARG A 155 -14.04 -12.75 16.93
C ARG A 155 -14.57 -12.49 15.54
N ALA A 156 -13.68 -12.11 14.63
CA ALA A 156 -14.05 -11.98 13.22
C ALA A 156 -14.30 -13.37 12.60
N SER A 157 -15.44 -13.51 11.92
CA SER A 157 -15.93 -14.80 11.41
C SER A 157 -15.14 -15.38 10.22
N ASN A 158 -14.45 -14.51 9.48
CA ASN A 158 -13.62 -14.84 8.31
C ASN A 158 -12.19 -15.30 8.66
N ILE A 159 -11.76 -15.15 9.91
CA ILE A 159 -10.43 -15.58 10.37
C ILE A 159 -10.35 -17.09 10.55
N GLU A 160 -11.49 -17.77 10.79
CA GLU A 160 -11.51 -19.19 11.17
C GLU A 160 -10.90 -20.11 10.10
N GLU A 161 -11.30 -19.94 8.84
CA GLU A 161 -10.82 -20.79 7.73
C GLU A 161 -9.30 -20.69 7.55
N VAL A 162 -8.78 -19.47 7.62
CA VAL A 162 -7.35 -19.18 7.54
C VAL A 162 -6.61 -19.85 8.69
N MET A 163 -7.09 -19.64 9.91
CA MET A 163 -6.46 -20.18 11.13
C MET A 163 -6.51 -21.70 11.17
N LEU A 164 -7.61 -22.33 10.76
CA LEU A 164 -7.72 -23.79 10.68
C LEU A 164 -6.69 -24.38 9.72
N THR A 165 -6.44 -23.71 8.58
CA THR A 165 -5.46 -24.17 7.60
C THR A 165 -4.02 -24.02 8.11
N PHE A 166 -3.68 -22.89 8.75
CA PHE A 166 -2.39 -22.73 9.43
C PHE A 166 -2.19 -23.75 10.56
N LEU A 167 -3.24 -24.02 11.35
CA LEU A 167 -3.19 -25.04 12.41
C LEU A 167 -2.96 -26.44 11.83
N LEU A 168 -3.62 -26.78 10.71
CA LEU A 168 -3.43 -28.06 10.03
C LEU A 168 -1.98 -28.23 9.56
N LEU A 169 -1.41 -27.20 8.94
CA LEU A 169 0.00 -27.19 8.50
C LEU A 169 0.96 -27.37 9.68
N ASN A 170 0.74 -26.61 10.77
CA ASN A 170 1.55 -26.72 12.00
C ASN A 170 1.43 -28.12 12.64
N GLN A 171 0.23 -28.69 12.69
CA GLN A 171 0.01 -30.05 13.21
C GLN A 171 0.74 -31.09 12.35
N LYS A 172 0.69 -30.98 11.03
CA LYS A 172 1.41 -31.87 10.10
C LYS A 172 2.91 -31.79 10.30
N GLN A 173 3.46 -30.59 10.42
CA GLN A 173 4.89 -30.38 10.69
C GLN A 173 5.31 -31.01 12.03
N GLN A 174 4.50 -30.85 13.09
CA GLN A 174 4.75 -31.48 14.38
C GLN A 174 4.70 -33.02 14.31
N ILE A 175 3.75 -33.59 13.56
CA ILE A 175 3.67 -35.03 13.33
C ILE A 175 4.95 -35.53 12.64
N ILE A 176 5.39 -34.85 11.58
CA ILE A 176 6.64 -35.19 10.88
C ILE A 176 7.83 -35.18 11.83
N GLN A 177 7.99 -34.12 12.63
CA GLN A 177 9.07 -34.03 13.63
C GLN A 177 9.02 -35.20 14.63
N LEU A 178 7.84 -35.52 15.17
CA LEU A 178 7.67 -36.64 16.10
C LEU A 178 8.00 -38.00 15.46
N LEU A 179 7.70 -38.17 14.17
CA LEU A 179 8.06 -39.37 13.43
C LEU A 179 9.57 -39.47 13.19
N GLU A 180 10.23 -38.34 12.90
CA GLU A 180 11.70 -38.26 12.72
C GLU A 180 12.46 -38.50 14.02
N GLU A 181 11.95 -38.00 15.15
CA GLU A 181 12.58 -38.11 16.47
C GLU A 181 12.27 -39.43 17.20
N SER A 182 11.39 -40.28 16.66
CA SER A 182 10.90 -41.48 17.35
C SER A 182 11.99 -42.57 17.48
N PRO A 183 12.36 -42.95 18.71
CA PRO A 183 13.43 -43.92 18.96
C PRO A 183 13.09 -45.36 18.57
N ASN A 184 11.81 -45.67 18.33
CA ASN A 184 11.34 -47.02 17.98
C ASN A 184 11.15 -47.25 16.48
N GLY A 185 11.46 -46.26 15.62
CA GLY A 185 11.32 -46.35 14.17
C GLY A 185 9.88 -46.57 13.73
N TYR A 186 9.18 -45.52 13.32
CA TYR A 186 7.96 -45.70 12.52
C TYR A 186 8.33 -46.29 11.14
N SER A 187 7.37 -46.86 10.40
CA SER A 187 7.64 -47.29 9.03
C SER A 187 8.09 -46.07 8.22
N GLU A 188 9.22 -46.21 7.52
CA GLU A 188 9.77 -45.19 6.62
C GLU A 188 8.70 -44.72 5.61
N GLU A 189 7.87 -45.64 5.14
CA GLU A 189 6.69 -45.39 4.32
C GLU A 189 5.73 -44.38 4.94
N LYS A 190 5.43 -44.49 6.25
CA LYS A 190 4.50 -43.55 6.92
C LYS A 190 5.10 -42.16 7.07
N LEU A 191 6.42 -42.06 7.31
CA LEU A 191 7.09 -40.77 7.33
C LEU A 191 7.07 -40.10 5.94
N ILE A 192 7.32 -40.88 4.88
CA ILE A 192 7.24 -40.41 3.49
C ILE A 192 5.81 -39.98 3.13
N GLU A 193 4.78 -40.74 3.55
CA GLU A 193 3.37 -40.38 3.35
C GLU A 193 3.00 -39.06 4.02
N GLU A 194 3.43 -38.84 5.26
CA GLU A 194 3.14 -37.60 5.98
C GLU A 194 3.89 -36.40 5.39
N LYS A 195 5.13 -36.58 4.93
CA LYS A 195 5.88 -35.56 4.19
C LYS A 195 5.20 -35.21 2.87
N GLY A 196 4.83 -36.22 2.06
CA GLY A 196 4.09 -36.01 0.82
C GLY A 196 2.74 -35.31 1.06
N ALA A 197 2.01 -35.69 2.12
CA ALA A 197 0.74 -35.05 2.47
C ALA A 197 0.92 -33.60 2.93
N TYR A 198 1.99 -33.29 3.66
CA TYR A 198 2.31 -31.92 4.05
C TYR A 198 2.57 -31.04 2.82
N GLU A 199 3.38 -31.52 1.87
CA GLU A 199 3.67 -30.79 0.63
C GLU A 199 2.41 -30.57 -0.22
N LEU A 200 1.50 -31.56 -0.29
CA LEU A 200 0.20 -31.36 -0.97
C LEU A 200 -0.66 -30.29 -0.30
N ILE A 201 -0.72 -30.27 1.03
CA ILE A 201 -1.49 -29.27 1.76
C ILE A 201 -0.86 -27.87 1.57
N MET A 202 0.47 -27.77 1.54
CA MET A 202 1.18 -26.52 1.22
C MET A 202 0.87 -26.03 -0.19
N ALA A 203 0.91 -26.92 -1.18
CA ALA A 203 0.55 -26.59 -2.55
C ALA A 203 -0.90 -26.12 -2.68
N GLU A 204 -1.84 -26.81 -2.04
CA GLU A 204 -3.25 -26.42 -2.03
C GLU A 204 -3.47 -25.10 -1.28
N PHE A 205 -2.76 -24.86 -0.19
CA PHE A 205 -2.78 -23.60 0.53
C PHE A 205 -2.34 -22.45 -0.39
N ASP A 206 -1.28 -22.61 -1.17
CA ASP A 206 -0.82 -21.56 -2.08
C ASP A 206 -1.82 -21.20 -3.17
N VAL A 207 -2.53 -22.20 -3.72
CA VAL A 207 -3.51 -21.98 -4.79
C VAL A 207 -4.85 -21.52 -4.25
N SER A 208 -5.42 -22.30 -3.34
CA SER A 208 -6.78 -22.11 -2.86
C SER A 208 -6.88 -20.97 -1.87
N PHE A 209 -5.79 -20.70 -1.12
CA PHE A 209 -5.75 -19.62 -0.14
C PHE A 209 -4.90 -18.46 -0.65
N THR A 210 -3.58 -18.59 -0.80
CA THR A 210 -2.69 -17.45 -1.08
C THR A 210 -3.06 -16.71 -2.38
N ALA A 211 -3.22 -17.42 -3.50
CA ALA A 211 -3.55 -16.79 -4.79
C ALA A 211 -4.97 -16.21 -4.82
N GLN A 212 -5.97 -16.90 -4.26
CA GLN A 212 -7.33 -16.36 -4.16
C GLN A 212 -7.41 -15.17 -3.22
N PHE A 213 -6.64 -15.20 -2.13
CA PHE A 213 -6.52 -14.12 -1.17
C PHE A 213 -5.94 -12.87 -1.83
N LEU A 214 -4.85 -12.99 -2.62
CA LEU A 214 -4.30 -11.88 -3.40
C LEU A 214 -5.32 -11.29 -4.37
N LYS A 215 -6.09 -12.13 -5.08
CA LYS A 215 -7.15 -11.67 -5.99
C LYS A 215 -8.27 -10.93 -5.25
N ARG A 216 -8.75 -11.48 -4.14
CA ARG A 216 -9.75 -10.83 -3.27
C ARG A 216 -9.25 -9.48 -2.78
N LEU A 217 -8.03 -9.42 -2.28
CA LEU A 217 -7.45 -8.17 -1.80
C LEU A 217 -7.29 -7.15 -2.94
N GLY A 218 -6.94 -7.60 -4.15
CA GLY A 218 -6.84 -6.72 -5.32
C GLY A 218 -8.19 -6.14 -5.79
N GLU A 219 -9.30 -6.81 -5.52
CA GLU A 219 -10.66 -6.27 -5.66
C GLU A 219 -11.07 -5.38 -4.48
N ASP A 220 -10.49 -5.61 -3.31
CA ASP A 220 -10.84 -4.90 -2.09
C ASP A 220 -10.06 -3.59 -1.94
N TRP A 221 -8.79 -3.68 -1.53
CA TRP A 221 -7.97 -2.51 -1.16
C TRP A 221 -6.49 -2.61 -1.59
N TRP A 222 -5.99 -3.79 -1.94
CA TRP A 222 -4.65 -4.02 -2.46
C TRP A 222 -4.60 -3.88 -3.98
N TRP A 223 -3.50 -4.29 -4.61
CA TRP A 223 -3.39 -4.35 -6.05
C TRP A 223 -3.73 -5.74 -6.58
N ASN A 224 -4.27 -5.79 -7.79
CA ASN A 224 -4.18 -6.98 -8.64
C ASN A 224 -2.72 -7.17 -9.05
N ASP A 225 -1.95 -7.83 -8.19
CA ASP A 225 -0.52 -8.09 -8.38
C ASP A 225 -0.31 -9.46 -9.02
N SER A 226 -0.25 -9.46 -10.36
CA SER A 226 -0.03 -10.67 -11.15
C SER A 226 1.33 -11.33 -10.85
N ILE A 227 2.33 -10.57 -10.41
CA ILE A 227 3.67 -11.11 -10.11
C ILE A 227 3.66 -11.84 -8.77
N ALA A 228 3.05 -11.27 -7.74
CA ALA A 228 2.85 -11.98 -6.47
C ALA A 228 1.96 -13.21 -6.62
N THR A 229 0.93 -13.14 -7.47
CA THR A 229 0.02 -14.27 -7.73
C THR A 229 0.72 -15.36 -8.55
N HIS A 230 1.52 -14.98 -9.55
CA HIS A 230 2.41 -15.88 -10.29
C HIS A 230 3.37 -16.62 -9.34
N PHE A 231 4.00 -15.90 -8.41
CA PHE A 231 4.89 -16.47 -7.41
C PHE A 231 4.18 -17.52 -6.54
N ALA A 232 2.94 -17.27 -6.10
CA ALA A 232 2.17 -18.26 -5.35
C ALA A 232 1.95 -19.56 -6.16
N PHE A 233 1.68 -19.47 -7.47
CA PHE A 233 1.56 -20.65 -8.31
C PHE A 233 2.89 -21.38 -8.53
N GLU A 234 4.00 -20.66 -8.71
CA GLU A 234 5.35 -21.25 -8.79
C GLU A 234 5.72 -21.99 -7.50
N ARG A 235 5.47 -21.37 -6.33
CA ARG A 235 5.69 -22.01 -5.03
C ARG A 235 4.85 -23.28 -4.87
N SER A 236 3.58 -23.21 -5.25
CA SER A 236 2.69 -24.37 -5.25
C SER A 236 3.23 -25.50 -6.15
N LEU A 237 3.72 -25.18 -7.35
CA LEU A 237 4.33 -26.16 -8.25
C LEU A 237 5.55 -26.85 -7.62
N SER A 238 6.44 -26.09 -6.96
CA SER A 238 7.58 -26.66 -6.24
C SER A 238 7.14 -27.64 -5.13
N HIS A 239 6.08 -27.32 -4.41
CA HIS A 239 5.50 -28.21 -3.40
C HIS A 239 4.88 -29.47 -4.04
N LEU A 240 4.16 -29.35 -5.16
CA LEU A 240 3.60 -30.50 -5.88
C LEU A 240 4.69 -31.43 -6.44
N GLU A 241 5.78 -30.88 -6.96
CA GLU A 241 6.94 -31.65 -7.43
C GLU A 241 7.60 -32.42 -6.28
N THR A 242 7.78 -31.76 -5.13
CA THR A 242 8.32 -32.39 -3.92
C THR A 242 7.38 -33.48 -3.39
N ALA A 243 6.07 -33.23 -3.36
CA ALA A 243 5.07 -34.22 -3.00
C ALA A 243 5.14 -35.45 -3.91
N LEU A 244 5.19 -35.23 -5.23
CA LEU A 244 5.30 -36.28 -6.23
C LEU A 244 6.56 -37.13 -6.00
N ASP A 245 7.68 -36.51 -5.67
CA ASP A 245 8.93 -37.22 -5.37
C ASP A 245 8.86 -38.05 -4.09
N PHE A 246 8.11 -37.62 -3.06
CA PHE A 246 7.81 -38.48 -1.90
C PHE A 246 6.90 -39.66 -2.29
N TYR A 247 5.79 -39.41 -3.00
CA TYR A 247 4.85 -40.48 -3.36
C TYR A 247 5.43 -41.52 -4.32
N LYS A 248 6.39 -41.14 -5.19
CA LYS A 248 7.15 -42.08 -6.03
C LYS A 248 7.99 -43.08 -5.23
N GLN A 249 8.32 -42.77 -3.97
CA GLN A 249 9.11 -43.67 -3.10
C GLN A 249 8.24 -44.74 -2.42
N ILE A 250 6.91 -44.63 -2.48
CA ILE A 250 5.97 -45.59 -1.89
C ILE A 250 5.69 -46.71 -2.89
N PRO A 251 5.97 -47.99 -2.59
CA PRO A 251 5.84 -49.09 -3.55
C PRO A 251 4.40 -49.42 -3.99
N GLU A 252 3.40 -49.14 -3.14
CA GLU A 252 2.01 -49.59 -3.32
C GLU A 252 1.05 -48.54 -3.92
N ASP A 253 1.41 -47.25 -3.93
CA ASP A 253 0.57 -46.13 -4.42
C ASP A 253 1.21 -45.18 -5.48
N PRO A 254 2.29 -45.53 -6.21
CA PRO A 254 2.96 -44.56 -7.09
C PRO A 254 2.14 -44.27 -8.36
N GLU A 255 1.26 -45.17 -8.80
CA GLU A 255 0.52 -45.03 -10.06
C GLU A 255 -0.81 -44.27 -9.97
N LEU A 256 -1.47 -44.21 -8.81
CA LEU A 256 -2.80 -43.59 -8.69
C LEU A 256 -2.70 -42.16 -8.16
N LYS A 257 -2.14 -41.95 -6.96
CA LYS A 257 -1.92 -40.60 -6.42
C LYS A 257 -0.86 -39.82 -7.18
N GLY A 258 0.25 -40.45 -7.56
CA GLY A 258 1.31 -39.79 -8.33
C GLY A 258 0.81 -39.26 -9.68
N LYS A 259 0.07 -40.08 -10.44
CA LYS A 259 -0.56 -39.63 -11.71
C LYS A 259 -1.64 -38.58 -11.47
N GLN A 260 -2.40 -38.64 -10.39
CA GLN A 260 -3.37 -37.61 -10.05
C GLN A 260 -2.68 -36.26 -9.78
N ILE A 261 -1.60 -36.24 -9.00
CA ILE A 261 -0.81 -35.02 -8.74
C ILE A 261 -0.26 -34.43 -10.04
N GLU A 262 0.34 -35.27 -10.89
CA GLU A 262 0.95 -34.86 -12.15
C GLU A 262 -0.07 -34.34 -13.19
N ILE A 263 -1.18 -35.05 -13.36
CA ILE A 263 -2.21 -34.75 -14.37
C ILE A 263 -3.15 -33.64 -13.87
N SER A 264 -3.74 -33.75 -12.67
CA SER A 264 -4.77 -32.78 -12.26
C SER A 264 -4.24 -31.53 -11.57
N HIS A 265 -3.16 -31.62 -10.77
CA HIS A 265 -2.70 -30.50 -9.95
C HIS A 265 -1.58 -29.71 -10.62
N ILE A 266 -0.50 -30.37 -11.06
CA ILE A 266 0.65 -29.69 -11.68
C ILE A 266 0.22 -28.97 -12.96
N SER A 267 -0.46 -29.67 -13.87
CA SER A 267 -0.87 -29.10 -15.15
C SER A 267 -1.85 -27.94 -15.00
N LEU A 268 -2.80 -28.02 -14.05
CA LEU A 268 -3.73 -26.92 -13.81
C LEU A 268 -3.01 -25.68 -13.23
N ASN A 269 -2.10 -25.89 -12.28
CA ASN A 269 -1.30 -24.81 -11.70
C ASN A 269 -0.39 -24.14 -12.74
N GLN A 270 0.21 -24.91 -13.65
CA GLN A 270 1.01 -24.36 -14.75
C GLN A 270 0.17 -23.45 -15.67
N ALA A 271 -1.05 -23.87 -16.00
CA ALA A 271 -1.95 -23.04 -16.81
C ALA A 271 -2.36 -21.74 -16.08
N GLN A 272 -2.65 -21.82 -14.77
CA GLN A 272 -2.98 -20.64 -13.95
C GLN A 272 -1.79 -19.71 -13.78
N ARG A 273 -0.59 -20.25 -13.54
CA ARG A 273 0.66 -19.50 -13.51
C ARG A 273 0.88 -18.71 -14.81
N ASN A 274 0.69 -19.36 -15.97
CA ASN A 274 0.88 -18.73 -17.27
C ASN A 274 -0.13 -17.60 -17.48
N LYS A 275 -1.36 -17.75 -16.98
CA LYS A 275 -2.39 -16.70 -16.99
C LYS A 275 -1.94 -15.43 -16.24
N GLU A 276 -1.29 -15.56 -15.09
CA GLU A 276 -0.78 -14.39 -14.36
C GLU A 276 0.36 -13.68 -15.11
N LEU A 277 1.23 -14.43 -15.81
CA LEU A 277 2.27 -13.83 -16.66
C LEU A 277 1.71 -13.12 -17.90
N ILE A 278 0.62 -13.64 -18.48
CA ILE A 278 -0.09 -12.99 -19.59
C ILE A 278 -0.51 -11.58 -19.19
N ASP A 279 -1.14 -11.43 -18.02
CA ASP A 279 -1.61 -10.13 -17.53
C ASP A 279 -0.43 -9.17 -17.27
N HIS A 280 0.70 -9.68 -16.77
CA HIS A 280 1.93 -8.91 -16.58
C HIS A 280 2.52 -8.39 -17.90
N TYR A 281 2.76 -9.26 -18.87
CA TYR A 281 3.38 -8.88 -20.15
C TYR A 281 2.46 -8.01 -21.01
N LEU A 282 1.14 -8.19 -20.89
CA LEU A 282 0.17 -7.29 -21.54
C LEU A 282 0.33 -5.85 -21.03
N ARG A 283 0.47 -5.67 -19.70
CA ARG A 283 0.71 -4.34 -19.10
C ARG A 283 2.02 -3.73 -19.59
N LEU A 284 3.10 -4.50 -19.64
CA LEU A 284 4.38 -4.05 -20.18
C LEU A 284 4.28 -3.62 -21.65
N SER A 285 3.52 -4.37 -22.45
CA SER A 285 3.29 -4.00 -23.84
C SER A 285 2.62 -2.63 -24.01
N PHE A 286 1.66 -2.30 -23.14
CA PHE A 286 1.00 -0.99 -23.17
C PHE A 286 1.89 0.15 -22.69
N GLU A 287 2.72 -0.07 -21.66
CA GLU A 287 3.73 0.92 -21.24
C GLU A 287 4.82 1.15 -22.31
N ALA A 288 5.23 0.09 -23.02
CA ALA A 288 6.10 0.20 -24.18
C ALA A 288 5.44 1.01 -25.31
N ALA A 289 4.17 0.74 -25.63
CA ALA A 289 3.42 1.48 -26.65
C ALA A 289 3.22 2.96 -26.29
N LYS A 290 2.94 3.27 -25.01
CA LYS A 290 2.87 4.64 -24.47
C LYS A 290 4.15 5.42 -24.76
N SER A 291 5.30 4.77 -24.64
CA SER A 291 6.63 5.36 -24.85
C SER A 291 7.11 5.31 -26.31
N ASP A 292 6.21 5.03 -27.26
CA ASP A 292 6.51 4.83 -28.69
C ASP A 292 7.48 3.67 -28.98
N SER A 293 7.71 2.76 -28.02
CA SER A 293 8.57 1.57 -28.13
C SER A 293 7.78 0.39 -28.73
N PHE A 294 7.29 0.56 -29.96
CA PHE A 294 6.36 -0.42 -30.57
C PHE A 294 7.00 -1.79 -30.85
N ILE A 295 8.32 -1.87 -31.05
CA ILE A 295 9.01 -3.14 -31.20
C ILE A 295 8.96 -3.95 -29.89
N ALA A 296 9.30 -3.33 -28.76
CA ALA A 296 9.18 -3.97 -27.46
C ALA A 296 7.73 -4.34 -27.14
N SER A 297 6.77 -3.48 -27.50
CA SER A 297 5.33 -3.78 -27.38
C SER A 297 4.93 -5.05 -28.14
N VAL A 298 5.41 -5.23 -29.38
CA VAL A 298 5.20 -6.45 -30.17
C VAL A 298 5.87 -7.66 -29.53
N GLU A 299 7.11 -7.52 -29.05
CA GLU A 299 7.84 -8.62 -28.42
C GLU A 299 7.17 -9.10 -27.12
N TYR A 300 6.68 -8.19 -26.27
CA TYR A 300 5.87 -8.55 -25.10
C TYR A 300 4.55 -9.24 -25.48
N LEU A 301 3.87 -8.80 -26.54
CA LEU A 301 2.66 -9.47 -27.01
C LEU A 301 2.95 -10.86 -27.61
N ASN A 302 4.14 -11.08 -28.18
CA ASN A 302 4.55 -12.43 -28.58
C ASN A 302 4.71 -13.36 -27.37
N LEU A 303 5.24 -12.85 -26.25
CA LEU A 303 5.30 -13.61 -24.99
C LEU A 303 3.90 -13.95 -24.48
N VAL A 304 2.97 -12.98 -24.52
CA VAL A 304 1.55 -13.20 -24.16
C VAL A 304 0.95 -14.34 -24.97
N LEU A 305 1.02 -14.28 -26.30
CA LEU A 305 0.43 -15.29 -27.18
C LEU A 305 1.09 -16.67 -27.00
N GLY A 306 2.41 -16.72 -26.77
CA GLY A 306 3.13 -17.96 -26.51
C GLY A 306 2.69 -18.64 -25.20
N LEU A 307 2.48 -17.86 -24.13
CA LEU A 307 1.98 -18.34 -22.85
C LEU A 307 0.53 -18.83 -22.94
N GLU A 308 -0.30 -18.16 -23.74
CA GLU A 308 -1.69 -18.59 -24.00
C GLU A 308 -1.74 -19.92 -24.74
N GLU A 309 -0.93 -20.09 -25.80
CA GLU A 309 -0.84 -21.34 -26.54
C GLU A 309 -0.38 -22.49 -25.62
N GLU A 310 0.63 -22.24 -24.78
CA GLU A 310 1.11 -23.21 -23.81
C GLU A 310 0.01 -23.59 -22.79
N ALA A 311 -0.66 -22.60 -22.21
CA ALA A 311 -1.70 -22.83 -21.22
C ALA A 311 -2.89 -23.61 -21.81
N LEU A 312 -3.35 -23.24 -23.02
CA LEU A 312 -4.43 -23.94 -23.71
C LEU A 312 -4.05 -25.38 -24.05
N LYS A 313 -2.82 -25.62 -24.50
CA LYS A 313 -2.31 -26.97 -24.78
C LYS A 313 -2.28 -27.84 -23.52
N ILE A 314 -1.82 -27.29 -22.39
CA ILE A 314 -1.81 -27.99 -21.10
C ILE A 314 -3.24 -28.38 -20.69
N LEU A 315 -4.17 -27.43 -20.74
CA LEU A 315 -5.58 -27.66 -20.40
C LEU A 315 -6.23 -28.70 -21.33
N GLU A 316 -5.85 -28.76 -22.60
CA GLU A 316 -6.41 -29.72 -23.57
C GLU A 316 -5.90 -31.14 -23.43
N THR A 317 -4.65 -31.32 -23.01
CA THR A 317 -3.97 -32.61 -23.07
C THR A 317 -3.84 -33.29 -21.72
N ASN A 318 -3.76 -32.50 -20.64
CA ASN A 318 -3.25 -33.00 -19.36
C ASN A 318 -4.21 -32.80 -18.19
N VAL A 319 -5.35 -32.11 -18.33
CA VAL A 319 -6.24 -31.80 -17.19
C VAL A 319 -7.62 -32.45 -17.37
N GLU A 320 -8.16 -33.05 -16.31
CA GLU A 320 -9.55 -33.55 -16.30
C GLU A 320 -10.52 -32.36 -16.42
N MET A 321 -11.42 -32.43 -17.42
CA MET A 321 -12.36 -31.36 -17.73
C MET A 321 -13.49 -31.31 -16.70
N ASN A 322 -13.31 -30.48 -15.67
CA ASN A 322 -14.36 -30.05 -14.76
C ASN A 322 -14.84 -28.62 -15.11
N GLU A 323 -15.89 -28.15 -14.43
CA GLU A 323 -16.48 -26.83 -14.66
C GLU A 323 -15.48 -25.68 -14.50
N ARG A 324 -14.60 -25.73 -13.49
CA ARG A 324 -13.57 -24.70 -13.26
C ARG A 324 -12.52 -24.68 -14.38
N THR A 325 -12.05 -25.85 -14.81
CA THR A 325 -11.11 -25.99 -15.93
C THR A 325 -11.71 -25.47 -17.24
N LEU A 326 -13.00 -25.73 -17.48
CA LEU A 326 -13.72 -25.22 -18.66
C LEU A 326 -13.84 -23.69 -18.63
N VAL A 327 -14.18 -23.11 -17.48
CA VAL A 327 -14.26 -21.64 -17.32
C VAL A 327 -12.91 -20.98 -17.59
N LEU A 328 -11.83 -21.52 -17.02
CA LEU A 328 -10.47 -21.01 -17.26
C LEU A 328 -10.10 -21.09 -18.74
N LYS A 329 -10.34 -22.25 -19.37
CA LYS A 329 -10.04 -22.49 -20.78
C LYS A 329 -10.77 -21.51 -21.70
N GLU A 330 -12.08 -21.33 -21.51
CA GLU A 330 -12.86 -20.41 -22.34
C GLU A 330 -12.53 -18.94 -22.04
N GLY A 331 -12.11 -18.62 -20.82
CA GLY A 331 -11.53 -17.32 -20.47
C GLY A 331 -10.28 -17.02 -21.31
N ILE A 332 -9.28 -17.91 -21.27
CA ILE A 332 -8.02 -17.74 -22.02
C ILE A 332 -8.27 -17.64 -23.53
N LYS A 333 -9.16 -18.46 -24.11
CA LYS A 333 -9.50 -18.37 -25.54
C LYS A 333 -10.11 -17.02 -25.94
N ARG A 334 -10.96 -16.47 -25.08
CA ARG A 334 -11.60 -15.18 -25.34
C ARG A 334 -10.56 -14.06 -25.31
N GLU A 335 -9.67 -14.09 -24.34
CA GLU A 335 -8.57 -13.14 -24.20
C GLU A 335 -7.56 -13.25 -25.33
N GLU A 336 -7.19 -14.45 -25.75
CA GLU A 336 -6.28 -14.69 -26.88
C GLU A 336 -6.75 -13.98 -28.15
N THR A 337 -8.06 -13.98 -28.41
CA THR A 337 -8.64 -13.26 -29.56
C THR A 337 -8.40 -11.75 -29.47
N ILE A 338 -8.52 -11.18 -28.26
CA ILE A 338 -8.29 -9.75 -27.98
C ILE A 338 -6.78 -9.44 -28.02
N HIS A 339 -5.94 -10.30 -27.48
CA HIS A 339 -4.49 -10.11 -27.45
C HIS A 339 -3.87 -10.25 -28.84
N ARG A 340 -4.36 -11.17 -29.69
CA ARG A 340 -3.99 -11.22 -31.12
C ARG A 340 -4.37 -9.94 -31.84
N PHE A 341 -5.55 -9.38 -31.54
CA PHE A 341 -5.94 -8.09 -32.08
C PHE A 341 -4.94 -6.99 -31.66
N PHE A 342 -4.59 -6.88 -30.37
CA PHE A 342 -3.60 -5.91 -29.91
C PHE A 342 -2.20 -6.14 -30.52
N HIS A 343 -1.79 -7.41 -30.70
CA HIS A 343 -0.55 -7.76 -31.38
C HIS A 343 -0.53 -7.22 -32.81
N GLY A 344 -1.60 -7.44 -33.59
CA GLY A 344 -1.71 -6.88 -34.94
C GLY A 344 -1.68 -5.35 -34.95
N ILE A 345 -2.29 -4.68 -33.97
CA ILE A 345 -2.20 -3.22 -33.83
C ILE A 345 -0.76 -2.77 -33.53
N ALA A 346 -0.06 -3.45 -32.63
CA ALA A 346 1.33 -3.16 -32.28
C ALA A 346 2.25 -3.34 -33.49
N GLU A 347 2.05 -4.39 -34.29
CA GLU A 347 2.79 -4.60 -35.55
C GLU A 347 2.55 -3.47 -36.55
N LEU A 348 1.30 -3.02 -36.71
CA LEU A 348 0.97 -1.88 -37.57
C LEU A 348 1.71 -0.60 -37.11
N ALA A 349 1.72 -0.34 -35.81
CA ALA A 349 2.41 0.80 -35.23
C ALA A 349 3.93 0.72 -35.45
N ALA A 350 4.53 -0.46 -35.20
CA ALA A 350 5.96 -0.69 -35.41
C ALA A 350 6.36 -0.51 -36.89
N LYS A 351 5.58 -1.09 -37.82
CA LYS A 351 5.83 -0.97 -39.26
C LYS A 351 5.63 0.46 -39.76
N THR A 352 4.66 1.18 -39.24
CA THR A 352 4.46 2.59 -39.60
C THR A 352 5.57 3.49 -39.05
N SER A 353 6.09 3.19 -37.86
CA SER A 353 7.29 3.86 -37.32
C SER A 353 8.52 3.61 -38.20
N LEU A 354 8.73 2.36 -38.65
CA LEU A 354 9.77 2.01 -39.61
C LEU A 354 9.60 2.73 -40.96
N LEU A 355 8.36 2.81 -41.46
CA LEU A 355 8.02 3.53 -42.69
C LEU A 355 8.41 5.00 -42.59
N ASN A 356 8.06 5.68 -41.50
CA ASN A 356 8.39 7.08 -41.26
C ASN A 356 9.91 7.32 -41.29
N ASN A 357 10.69 6.44 -40.65
CA ASN A 357 12.16 6.52 -40.67
C ASN A 357 12.72 6.29 -42.08
N THR A 358 12.14 5.37 -42.85
CA THR A 358 12.60 5.01 -44.20
C THR A 358 12.27 6.11 -45.22
N ILE A 359 11.15 6.82 -45.04
CA ILE A 359 10.76 7.96 -45.87
C ILE A 359 11.79 9.09 -45.80
N VAL A 360 12.42 9.31 -44.64
CA VAL A 360 13.51 10.30 -44.48
C VAL A 360 14.72 9.97 -45.37
N ASP A 361 14.96 8.68 -45.62
CA ASP A 361 16.09 8.21 -46.42
C ASP A 361 15.80 8.13 -47.95
N ASP A 362 14.57 8.48 -48.37
CA ASP A 362 14.07 8.54 -49.77
C ASP A 362 14.30 7.26 -50.62
N LYS A 363 14.29 6.09 -49.98
CA LYS A 363 14.42 4.79 -50.67
C LYS A 363 13.06 4.24 -51.11
N LYS A 364 12.61 4.64 -52.29
CA LYS A 364 11.27 4.31 -52.83
C LYS A 364 10.91 2.81 -52.87
N GLU A 365 11.87 1.92 -53.15
CA GLU A 365 11.63 0.46 -53.17
C GLU A 365 11.32 -0.07 -51.77
N ASP A 366 12.10 0.34 -50.77
CA ASP A 366 11.91 -0.05 -49.36
C ASP A 366 10.58 0.48 -48.81
N ILE A 367 10.20 1.71 -49.18
CA ILE A 367 8.92 2.33 -48.79
C ILE A 367 7.74 1.53 -49.34
N ASN A 368 7.77 1.14 -50.62
CA ASN A 368 6.70 0.32 -51.21
C ASN A 368 6.60 -1.05 -50.54
N GLY A 369 7.72 -1.69 -50.23
CA GLY A 369 7.74 -2.96 -49.51
C GLY A 369 7.06 -2.86 -48.15
N ILE A 370 7.36 -1.84 -47.36
CA ILE A 370 6.75 -1.63 -46.04
C ILE A 370 5.24 -1.32 -46.17
N ILE A 371 4.82 -0.57 -47.19
CA ILE A 371 3.39 -0.30 -47.45
C ILE A 371 2.64 -1.60 -47.74
N GLU A 372 3.19 -2.48 -48.58
CA GLU A 372 2.58 -3.79 -48.88
C GLU A 372 2.45 -4.65 -47.61
N GLU A 373 3.46 -4.65 -46.74
CA GLU A 373 3.40 -5.35 -45.45
C GLU A 373 2.30 -4.78 -44.53
N ILE A 374 2.14 -3.47 -44.45
CA ILE A 374 1.07 -2.84 -43.66
C ILE A 374 -0.31 -3.21 -44.23
N GLU A 375 -0.49 -3.16 -45.56
CA GLU A 375 -1.73 -3.60 -46.21
C GLU A 375 -2.04 -5.08 -45.93
N GLU A 376 -1.03 -5.94 -45.90
CA GLU A 376 -1.20 -7.35 -45.52
C GLU A 376 -1.67 -7.49 -44.07
N ILE A 377 -1.01 -6.81 -43.13
CA ILE A 377 -1.35 -6.86 -41.70
C ILE A 377 -2.80 -6.40 -41.47
N VAL A 378 -3.21 -5.24 -42.01
CA VAL A 378 -4.58 -4.70 -41.83
C VAL A 378 -5.67 -5.70 -42.27
N ASN A 379 -5.39 -6.52 -43.28
CA ASN A 379 -6.36 -7.46 -43.83
C ASN A 379 -6.45 -8.79 -43.08
N ARG A 380 -5.62 -9.01 -42.05
CA ARG A 380 -5.63 -10.26 -41.27
C ARG A 380 -6.96 -10.42 -40.50
N PRO A 381 -7.46 -11.67 -40.31
CA PRO A 381 -8.76 -11.91 -39.69
C PRO A 381 -8.88 -11.46 -38.22
N ASP A 382 -7.79 -11.54 -37.48
CA ASP A 382 -7.64 -11.12 -36.09
C ASP A 382 -7.82 -9.61 -35.89
N LEU A 383 -7.63 -8.78 -36.92
CA LEU A 383 -7.90 -7.34 -36.86
C LEU A 383 -9.38 -6.95 -37.08
N LYS A 384 -10.29 -7.92 -37.17
CA LYS A 384 -11.75 -7.68 -37.35
C LYS A 384 -12.54 -7.75 -36.04
N VAL A 385 -11.86 -7.76 -34.89
CA VAL A 385 -12.46 -7.76 -33.55
C VAL A 385 -13.06 -6.37 -33.25
N THR A 386 -14.21 -6.34 -32.58
CA THR A 386 -14.90 -5.09 -32.22
C THR A 386 -14.64 -4.72 -30.76
N ILE A 387 -13.73 -3.78 -30.56
CA ILE A 387 -13.41 -3.06 -29.32
C ILE A 387 -13.65 -1.55 -29.55
N ASN A 388 -14.39 -0.90 -28.64
CA ASN A 388 -14.68 0.54 -28.72
C ASN A 388 -13.40 1.37 -28.90
N TYR A 389 -13.43 2.34 -29.82
CA TYR A 389 -12.32 3.21 -30.23
C TYR A 389 -11.11 2.49 -30.88
N VAL A 390 -10.67 1.34 -30.35
CA VAL A 390 -9.47 0.63 -30.81
C VAL A 390 -9.70 -0.02 -32.19
N SER A 391 -10.90 -0.51 -32.49
CA SER A 391 -11.21 -1.16 -33.79
C SER A 391 -11.04 -0.27 -35.01
N SER A 392 -10.97 1.05 -34.80
CA SER A 392 -10.76 2.00 -35.90
C SER A 392 -9.28 2.12 -36.29
N LEU A 393 -8.34 1.70 -35.42
CA LEU A 393 -6.90 1.85 -35.66
C LEU A 393 -6.42 1.17 -36.95
N PRO A 394 -6.81 -0.08 -37.30
CA PRO A 394 -6.39 -0.68 -38.56
C PRO A 394 -6.73 0.17 -39.78
N PHE A 395 -7.90 0.82 -39.77
CA PHE A 395 -8.34 1.71 -40.85
C PHE A 395 -7.57 3.03 -40.85
N VAL A 396 -7.22 3.55 -39.67
CA VAL A 396 -6.37 4.74 -39.55
C VAL A 396 -5.01 4.47 -40.20
N TYR A 397 -4.39 3.34 -39.89
CA TYR A 397 -3.14 2.90 -40.50
C TYR A 397 -3.25 2.67 -42.01
N LEU A 398 -4.33 2.01 -42.47
CA LEU A 398 -4.58 1.81 -43.90
C LEU A 398 -4.70 3.13 -44.66
N ASN A 399 -5.49 4.07 -44.14
CA ASN A 399 -5.65 5.38 -44.77
C ASN A 399 -4.32 6.15 -44.80
N PHE A 400 -3.51 6.03 -43.75
CA PHE A 400 -2.18 6.64 -43.69
C PHE A 400 -1.28 6.13 -44.84
N VAL A 401 -1.16 4.81 -45.01
CA VAL A 401 -0.31 4.24 -46.06
C VAL A 401 -0.87 4.41 -47.47
N GLN A 402 -2.19 4.48 -47.64
CA GLN A 402 -2.82 4.72 -48.94
C GLN A 402 -2.48 6.11 -49.50
N GLU A 403 -2.45 7.15 -48.66
CA GLU A 403 -2.02 8.50 -49.07
C GLU A 403 -0.57 8.50 -49.56
N LEU A 404 0.31 7.76 -48.88
CA LEU A 404 1.71 7.61 -49.28
C LEU A 404 1.86 6.83 -50.59
N LYS A 405 1.08 5.76 -50.77
CA LYS A 405 1.04 4.95 -52.00
C LYS A 405 0.58 5.76 -53.20
N ILE A 406 -0.47 6.59 -53.05
CA ILE A 406 -0.94 7.49 -54.11
C ILE A 406 0.16 8.47 -54.49
N ALA A 407 0.85 9.06 -53.52
CA ALA A 407 1.94 9.98 -53.80
C ALA A 407 3.12 9.34 -54.54
N LEU A 408 3.48 8.10 -54.22
CA LEU A 408 4.50 7.35 -54.94
C LEU A 408 4.09 7.08 -56.39
N LEU A 409 2.82 6.75 -56.65
CA LEU A 409 2.29 6.53 -57.99
C LEU A 409 2.21 7.83 -58.81
N GLU A 410 1.83 8.93 -58.18
CA GLU A 410 1.65 10.25 -58.81
C GLU A 410 2.95 11.07 -58.87
N ASN A 411 4.07 10.55 -58.35
CA ASN A 411 5.35 11.26 -58.18
C ASN A 411 5.22 12.59 -57.42
N ILE A 412 4.31 12.64 -56.43
CA ILE A 412 4.19 13.76 -55.50
C ILE A 412 5.37 13.70 -54.51
N PRO A 413 5.94 14.84 -54.07
CA PRO A 413 6.93 14.86 -52.99
C PRO A 413 6.42 14.12 -51.74
N LEU A 414 7.21 13.20 -51.19
CA LEU A 414 6.83 12.42 -50.00
C LEU A 414 6.52 13.30 -48.78
N SER A 415 7.12 14.49 -48.70
CA SER A 415 6.80 15.50 -47.68
C SER A 415 5.34 15.96 -47.72
N ASP A 416 4.79 16.15 -48.93
CA ASP A 416 3.42 16.64 -49.14
C ASP A 416 2.42 15.50 -48.87
N ALA A 417 2.81 14.27 -49.18
CA ALA A 417 2.05 13.06 -48.90
C ALA A 417 1.95 12.77 -47.40
N MET A 418 3.06 12.89 -46.68
CA MET A 418 3.12 12.80 -45.22
C MET A 418 2.19 13.82 -44.57
N THR A 419 2.20 15.07 -45.05
CA THR A 419 1.30 16.12 -44.53
C THR A 419 -0.18 15.74 -44.69
N LYS A 420 -0.57 15.09 -45.80
CA LYS A 420 -1.95 14.61 -46.01
C LYS A 420 -2.27 13.39 -45.16
N ALA A 421 -1.35 12.45 -45.04
CA ALA A 421 -1.49 11.26 -44.20
C ALA A 421 -1.67 11.65 -42.72
N GLU A 422 -0.91 12.64 -42.25
CA GLU A 422 -1.03 13.23 -40.91
C GLU A 422 -2.40 13.89 -40.69
N GLN A 423 -3.01 14.54 -41.69
CA GLN A 423 -4.37 15.08 -41.55
C GLN A 423 -5.42 14.01 -41.26
N ASN A 424 -5.26 12.79 -41.80
CA ASN A 424 -6.15 11.67 -41.48
C ASN A 424 -5.96 11.20 -40.02
N LEU A 425 -4.73 11.22 -39.50
CA LEU A 425 -4.46 10.96 -38.08
C LEU A 425 -5.10 12.03 -37.18
N VAL A 426 -4.99 13.31 -37.56
CA VAL A 426 -5.58 14.44 -36.82
C VAL A 426 -7.09 14.29 -36.67
N ARG A 427 -7.81 13.84 -37.71
CA ARG A 427 -9.26 13.59 -37.62
C ARG A 427 -9.64 12.49 -36.62
N PHE A 428 -8.78 11.49 -36.46
CA PHE A 428 -9.01 10.43 -35.47
C PHE A 428 -8.71 10.94 -34.05
N ILE A 429 -7.62 11.68 -33.90
CA ILE A 429 -7.25 12.42 -32.68
C ILE A 429 -8.40 13.33 -32.21
N GLU A 430 -9.03 14.10 -33.10
CA GLU A 430 -10.20 14.93 -32.78
C GLU A 430 -11.41 14.14 -32.24
N ARG A 431 -11.57 12.87 -32.65
CA ARG A 431 -12.62 11.99 -32.10
C ARG A 431 -12.29 11.55 -30.68
N LEU A 432 -11.02 11.29 -30.38
CA LEU A 432 -10.57 10.97 -29.03
C LEU A 432 -10.72 12.19 -28.12
N GLU A 433 -10.39 13.40 -28.59
CA GLU A 433 -10.62 14.66 -27.86
C GLU A 433 -12.09 14.84 -27.49
N TYR A 434 -13.03 14.55 -28.40
CA TYR A 434 -14.45 14.60 -28.08
C TYR A 434 -14.84 13.61 -26.97
N ALA A 435 -14.34 12.38 -27.04
CA ALA A 435 -14.59 11.36 -26.01
C ALA A 435 -14.00 11.76 -24.64
N ILE A 436 -12.80 12.33 -24.62
CA ILE A 436 -12.15 12.86 -23.41
C ILE A 436 -12.99 13.96 -22.79
N ASN A 437 -13.45 14.92 -23.59
CA ASN A 437 -14.27 16.03 -23.10
C ASN A 437 -15.63 15.55 -22.55
N ASP A 438 -16.24 14.56 -23.20
CA ASP A 438 -17.49 13.94 -22.73
C ASP A 438 -17.29 13.23 -21.38
N ILE A 439 -16.24 12.41 -21.25
CA ILE A 439 -15.88 11.74 -19.99
C ILE A 439 -15.57 12.77 -18.90
N SER A 440 -14.76 13.80 -19.21
CA SER A 440 -14.43 14.86 -18.27
C SER A 440 -15.67 15.58 -17.75
N THR A 441 -16.62 15.88 -18.64
CA THR A 441 -17.87 16.55 -18.27
C THR A 441 -18.69 15.66 -17.34
N GLN A 442 -18.81 14.37 -17.64
CA GLN A 442 -19.54 13.41 -16.81
C GLN A 442 -18.90 13.25 -15.42
N LEU A 443 -17.57 13.16 -15.32
CA LEU A 443 -16.87 13.09 -14.03
C LEU A 443 -17.08 14.35 -13.19
N ILE A 444 -16.99 15.54 -13.81
CA ILE A 444 -17.25 16.81 -13.13
C ILE A 444 -18.70 16.92 -12.65
N GLU A 445 -19.66 16.45 -13.47
CA GLU A 445 -21.08 16.41 -13.09
C GLU A 445 -21.29 15.49 -11.90
N ILE A 446 -20.70 14.29 -11.93
CA ILE A 446 -20.73 13.31 -10.84
C ILE A 446 -20.22 13.94 -9.54
N GLU A 447 -19.06 14.60 -9.56
CA GLU A 447 -18.48 15.22 -8.36
C GLU A 447 -19.28 16.41 -7.82
N LYS A 448 -19.98 17.16 -8.71
CA LYS A 448 -20.85 18.28 -8.32
C LYS A 448 -22.18 17.85 -7.74
N THR A 449 -22.65 16.63 -8.04
CA THR A 449 -23.87 16.10 -7.42
C THR A 449 -23.63 15.85 -5.93
N ASP A 450 -24.24 16.69 -5.09
CA ASP A 450 -24.23 16.61 -3.61
C ASP A 450 -24.86 15.31 -3.05
N THR A 451 -25.33 14.42 -3.94
CA THR A 451 -25.78 13.06 -3.64
C THR A 451 -24.59 12.11 -3.73
N LYS A 452 -24.42 11.25 -2.71
CA LYS A 452 -23.44 10.15 -2.69
C LYS A 452 -23.29 9.53 -4.08
N ILE A 453 -22.14 9.76 -4.71
CA ILE A 453 -21.73 9.19 -5.99
C ILE A 453 -21.74 7.67 -5.84
N LYS A 454 -22.29 6.93 -6.82
CA LYS A 454 -22.27 5.46 -6.78
C LYS A 454 -21.08 4.92 -7.55
N LEU A 455 -20.51 3.81 -7.11
CA LEU A 455 -19.47 3.09 -7.87
C LEU A 455 -19.92 2.74 -9.29
N ASP A 456 -21.19 2.39 -9.46
CA ASP A 456 -21.83 2.09 -10.74
C ASP A 456 -21.81 3.26 -11.73
N ASP A 457 -21.63 4.51 -11.26
CA ASP A 457 -21.53 5.70 -12.10
C ASP A 457 -20.10 5.93 -12.62
N ILE A 458 -19.07 5.49 -11.88
CA ILE A 458 -17.65 5.71 -12.22
C ILE A 458 -17.08 4.53 -13.04
N GLN A 459 -17.46 3.29 -12.72
CA GLN A 459 -16.91 2.09 -13.36
C GLN A 459 -17.01 2.10 -14.90
N PRO A 460 -18.15 2.48 -15.52
CA PRO A 460 -18.26 2.53 -16.98
C PRO A 460 -17.35 3.61 -17.60
N LEU A 461 -17.07 4.69 -16.86
CA LEU A 461 -16.18 5.75 -17.31
C LEU A 461 -14.72 5.27 -17.29
N LEU A 462 -14.30 4.54 -16.26
CA LEU A 462 -12.97 3.90 -16.20
C LEU A 462 -12.75 2.93 -17.37
N GLU A 463 -13.75 2.11 -17.71
CA GLU A 463 -13.69 1.21 -18.87
C GLU A 463 -13.53 1.99 -20.19
N ASN A 464 -14.31 3.06 -20.37
CA ASN A 464 -14.21 3.93 -21.54
C ASN A 464 -12.83 4.60 -21.61
N ILE A 465 -12.32 5.17 -20.51
CA ILE A 465 -10.97 5.73 -20.41
C ILE A 465 -9.93 4.69 -20.84
N GLY A 466 -10.02 3.45 -20.35
CA GLY A 466 -9.11 2.37 -20.71
C GLY A 466 -9.07 2.10 -22.22
N THR A 467 -10.23 2.05 -22.88
CA THR A 467 -10.29 1.85 -24.35
C THR A 467 -9.75 3.03 -25.15
N VAL A 468 -10.04 4.27 -24.72
CA VAL A 468 -9.53 5.50 -25.33
C VAL A 468 -8.00 5.61 -25.15
N LYS A 469 -7.49 5.26 -23.96
CA LYS A 469 -6.06 5.20 -23.61
C LYS A 469 -5.29 4.24 -24.51
N ILE A 470 -5.75 2.99 -24.62
CA ILE A 470 -5.14 2.00 -25.52
C ILE A 470 -5.15 2.53 -26.96
N SER A 471 -6.26 3.13 -27.39
CA SER A 471 -6.36 3.68 -28.75
C SER A 471 -5.33 4.79 -28.98
N ALA A 472 -5.10 5.66 -28.00
CA ALA A 472 -4.12 6.74 -28.08
C ALA A 472 -2.66 6.24 -28.05
N TYR A 473 -2.34 5.26 -27.19
CA TYR A 473 -1.00 4.70 -27.06
C TYR A 473 -0.50 4.11 -28.38
N PHE A 474 -1.36 3.40 -29.10
CA PHE A 474 -1.03 2.80 -30.39
C PHE A 474 -1.18 3.74 -31.59
N LEU A 475 -1.31 5.06 -31.42
CA LEU A 475 -1.25 5.99 -32.55
C LEU A 475 0.20 6.29 -32.98
N PRO A 476 0.43 6.63 -34.26
CA PRO A 476 1.72 7.17 -34.70
C PRO A 476 2.11 8.43 -33.92
N LYS A 477 3.42 8.62 -33.74
CA LYS A 477 3.96 9.77 -33.03
C LYS A 477 3.60 11.07 -33.75
N THR A 478 2.86 11.94 -33.06
CA THR A 478 2.51 13.30 -33.48
C THR A 478 2.53 14.21 -32.26
N GLU A 479 2.71 15.52 -32.44
CA GLU A 479 2.63 16.48 -31.33
C GLU A 479 1.27 16.38 -30.62
N LYS A 480 0.17 16.29 -31.39
CA LYS A 480 -1.19 16.12 -30.85
C LYS A 480 -1.39 14.84 -30.03
N LYS A 481 -0.75 13.72 -30.41
CA LYS A 481 -0.80 12.47 -29.62
C LYS A 481 -0.31 12.72 -28.19
N VAL A 482 0.79 13.45 -28.03
CA VAL A 482 1.40 13.72 -26.71
C VAL A 482 0.41 14.44 -25.79
N TYR A 483 -0.34 15.41 -26.31
CA TYR A 483 -1.34 16.14 -25.52
C TYR A 483 -2.55 15.29 -25.17
N ILE A 484 -3.08 14.51 -26.12
CA ILE A 484 -4.21 13.61 -25.86
C ILE A 484 -3.86 12.54 -24.83
N VAL A 485 -2.66 11.94 -24.93
CA VAL A 485 -2.19 10.95 -23.96
C VAL A 485 -2.16 11.54 -22.55
N LYS A 486 -1.65 12.77 -22.40
CA LYS A 486 -1.66 13.48 -21.12
C LYS A 486 -3.07 13.73 -20.60
N ASP A 487 -3.99 14.19 -21.45
CA ASP A 487 -5.37 14.46 -21.05
C ASP A 487 -6.09 13.18 -20.59
N ILE A 488 -5.91 12.05 -21.30
CA ILE A 488 -6.49 10.76 -20.91
C ILE A 488 -5.90 10.25 -19.59
N GLU A 489 -4.59 10.34 -19.41
CA GLU A 489 -3.93 9.92 -18.16
C GLU A 489 -4.37 10.79 -16.98
N CYS A 490 -4.52 12.10 -17.19
CA CYS A 490 -5.09 13.00 -16.19
C CYS A 490 -6.50 12.55 -15.79
N LEU A 491 -7.37 12.21 -16.76
CA LEU A 491 -8.72 11.70 -16.47
C LEU A 491 -8.73 10.34 -15.79
N GLU A 492 -7.86 9.41 -16.20
CA GLU A 492 -7.71 8.11 -15.55
C GLU A 492 -7.34 8.26 -14.07
N PHE A 493 -6.38 9.13 -13.78
CA PHE A 493 -5.98 9.41 -12.41
C PHE A 493 -7.07 10.11 -11.60
N MET A 494 -7.79 11.07 -12.19
CA MET A 494 -8.94 11.69 -11.52
C MET A 494 -10.05 10.67 -11.22
N ALA A 495 -10.41 9.82 -12.20
CA ALA A 495 -11.43 8.79 -12.04
C ALA A 495 -11.03 7.73 -11.00
N ASN A 496 -9.78 7.29 -10.98
CA ASN A 496 -9.27 6.37 -9.95
C ASN A 496 -9.27 7.00 -8.54
N SER A 497 -8.94 8.29 -8.43
CA SER A 497 -9.05 9.05 -7.18
C SER A 497 -10.49 9.12 -6.69
N MET A 498 -11.45 9.37 -7.58
CA MET A 498 -12.89 9.36 -7.29
C MET A 498 -13.39 7.99 -6.85
N TYR A 499 -13.00 6.95 -7.58
CA TYR A 499 -13.37 5.56 -7.30
C TYR A 499 -12.95 5.12 -5.89
N LEU A 500 -11.71 5.41 -5.49
CA LEU A 500 -11.20 5.01 -4.17
C LEU A 500 -11.90 5.71 -3.00
N GLU A 501 -12.20 7.01 -3.10
CA GLU A 501 -12.95 7.70 -2.03
C GLU A 501 -14.38 7.18 -1.89
N GLN A 502 -15.01 6.70 -2.97
CA GLN A 502 -16.35 6.10 -2.89
C GLN A 502 -16.33 4.69 -2.32
N ASN A 503 -15.36 3.86 -2.73
CA ASN A 503 -15.16 2.54 -2.13
C ASN A 503 -15.04 2.63 -0.60
N LEU A 504 -14.33 3.65 -0.10
CA LEU A 504 -14.22 3.95 1.32
C LEU A 504 -15.59 4.23 1.96
N ALA A 505 -16.42 5.07 1.34
CA ALA A 505 -17.72 5.48 1.86
C ALA A 505 -18.74 4.32 1.92
N GLU A 506 -18.58 3.29 1.10
CA GLU A 506 -19.48 2.13 1.04
C GLU A 506 -19.04 0.98 1.97
N LYS A 507 -17.73 0.80 2.22
CA LYS A 507 -17.20 -0.40 2.91
C LYS A 507 -17.15 -0.34 4.44
N GLU A 508 -17.47 0.79 5.09
CA GLU A 508 -17.32 0.99 6.55
C GLU A 508 -15.98 0.42 7.07
N SER A 509 -14.86 0.90 6.54
CA SER A 509 -13.51 0.42 6.83
C SER A 509 -12.97 0.88 8.20
N ASN A 510 -11.92 0.21 8.67
CA ASN A 510 -11.18 0.62 9.86
C ASN A 510 -10.24 1.82 9.57
N GLU A 511 -9.92 2.61 10.60
CA GLU A 511 -9.19 3.87 10.43
C GLU A 511 -7.78 3.71 9.80
N VAL A 512 -7.16 2.52 9.84
CA VAL A 512 -5.86 2.27 9.20
C VAL A 512 -6.04 2.03 7.70
N LEU A 513 -7.09 1.29 7.33
CA LEU A 513 -7.45 1.06 5.94
C LEU A 513 -7.90 2.36 5.25
N ASP A 514 -8.56 3.26 5.98
CA ASP A 514 -8.90 4.60 5.50
C ASP A 514 -7.66 5.39 5.03
N ILE A 515 -6.55 5.30 5.77
CA ILE A 515 -5.28 5.95 5.39
C ILE A 515 -4.80 5.42 4.03
N ILE A 516 -4.94 4.12 3.77
CA ILE A 516 -4.51 3.49 2.52
C ILE A 516 -5.32 4.03 1.35
N TYR A 517 -6.64 4.03 1.46
CA TYR A 517 -7.52 4.54 0.42
C TYR A 517 -7.25 6.02 0.14
N HIS A 518 -7.13 6.86 1.17
CA HIS A 518 -6.83 8.28 0.98
C HIS A 518 -5.42 8.51 0.42
N ALA A 519 -4.41 7.73 0.84
CA ALA A 519 -3.06 7.83 0.28
C ALA A 519 -3.04 7.47 -1.22
N LYS A 520 -3.72 6.40 -1.62
CA LYS A 520 -3.85 6.02 -3.04
C LYS A 520 -4.64 7.06 -3.83
N ALA A 521 -5.76 7.56 -3.29
CA ALA A 521 -6.56 8.61 -3.92
C ALA A 521 -5.74 9.90 -4.09
N HIS A 522 -4.90 10.23 -3.10
CA HIS A 522 -4.02 11.38 -3.16
C HIS A 522 -2.88 11.19 -4.15
N TYR A 523 -2.26 10.01 -4.21
CA TYR A 523 -1.27 9.64 -5.23
C TYR A 523 -1.83 9.92 -6.63
N TYR A 524 -3.01 9.40 -6.94
CA TYR A 524 -3.63 9.62 -8.24
C TYR A 524 -3.94 11.11 -8.50
N SER A 525 -4.49 11.82 -7.52
CA SER A 525 -4.74 13.26 -7.67
C SER A 525 -3.45 14.08 -7.88
N THR A 526 -2.34 13.66 -7.28
CA THR A 526 -1.02 14.30 -7.44
C THR A 526 -0.52 14.10 -8.86
N LYS A 527 -0.63 12.88 -9.40
CA LYS A 527 -0.27 12.58 -10.79
C LYS A 527 -1.11 13.36 -11.80
N ALA A 528 -2.42 13.47 -11.55
CA ALA A 528 -3.30 14.30 -12.36
C ALA A 528 -2.85 15.77 -12.34
N LEU A 529 -2.52 16.31 -11.16
CA LEU A 529 -2.04 17.68 -11.01
C LEU A 529 -0.71 17.92 -11.73
N GLU A 530 0.26 17.03 -11.58
CA GLU A 530 1.56 17.10 -12.28
C GLU A 530 1.37 17.16 -13.79
N ILE A 531 0.49 16.32 -14.35
CA ILE A 531 0.19 16.30 -15.78
C ILE A 531 -0.51 17.60 -16.23
N ALA A 532 -1.53 18.04 -15.47
CA ALA A 532 -2.29 19.25 -15.78
C ALA A 532 -1.43 20.53 -15.73
N GLN A 533 -0.44 20.59 -14.84
CA GLN A 533 0.51 21.70 -14.74
C GLN A 533 1.53 21.70 -15.89
N LEU A 534 1.97 20.51 -16.33
CA LEU A 534 2.93 20.36 -17.44
C LEU A 534 2.30 20.58 -18.83
N SER A 535 0.98 20.59 -18.92
CA SER A 535 0.26 20.78 -20.19
C SER A 535 -0.30 22.20 -20.32
N SER A 536 0.28 23.00 -21.20
CA SER A 536 -0.23 24.34 -21.54
C SER A 536 -1.50 24.29 -22.40
N GLU A 537 -1.77 23.14 -23.04
CA GLU A 537 -2.86 22.93 -24.00
C GLU A 537 -3.90 21.90 -23.54
N SER A 538 -3.84 21.46 -22.27
CA SER A 538 -4.82 20.50 -21.73
C SER A 538 -6.23 21.06 -21.76
N ASN A 539 -7.18 20.24 -22.20
CA ASN A 539 -8.60 20.57 -22.15
C ASN A 539 -9.25 20.25 -20.79
N ILE A 540 -8.48 19.67 -19.85
CA ILE A 540 -8.97 19.31 -18.52
C ILE A 540 -9.01 20.55 -17.61
N ASP A 541 -10.10 20.68 -16.86
CA ASP A 541 -10.29 21.77 -15.91
C ASP A 541 -9.24 21.71 -14.78
N LYS A 542 -8.31 22.67 -14.77
CA LYS A 542 -7.21 22.73 -13.79
C LYS A 542 -7.71 23.05 -12.38
N GLU A 543 -8.74 23.88 -12.25
CA GLU A 543 -9.31 24.21 -10.94
C GLU A 543 -9.95 22.96 -10.31
N TRP A 544 -10.61 22.15 -11.13
CA TRP A 544 -11.15 20.86 -10.71
C TRP A 544 -10.07 19.90 -10.20
N VAL A 545 -8.96 19.77 -10.95
CA VAL A 545 -7.82 18.92 -10.54
C VAL A 545 -7.14 19.43 -9.26
N GLU A 546 -6.92 20.74 -9.14
CA GLU A 546 -6.33 21.37 -7.94
C GLU A 546 -7.21 21.20 -6.70
N HIS A 547 -8.53 21.31 -6.87
CA HIS A 547 -9.50 21.08 -5.81
C HIS A 547 -9.42 19.64 -5.30
N ARG A 548 -9.44 18.65 -6.22
CA ARG A 548 -9.34 17.23 -5.88
C ARG A 548 -8.02 16.88 -5.19
N TYR A 549 -6.91 17.39 -5.69
CA TYR A 549 -5.59 17.25 -5.05
C TYR A 549 -5.61 17.75 -3.60
N SER A 550 -6.17 18.95 -3.40
CA SER A 550 -6.25 19.55 -2.07
C SER A 550 -7.16 18.78 -1.13
N GLN A 551 -8.31 18.33 -1.62
CA GLN A 551 -9.28 17.57 -0.83
C GLN A 551 -8.71 16.23 -0.35
N THR A 552 -8.15 15.44 -1.26
CA THR A 552 -7.57 14.12 -0.92
C THR A 552 -6.39 14.24 0.05
N PHE A 553 -5.56 15.28 -0.10
CA PHE A 553 -4.47 15.58 0.83
C PHE A 553 -4.99 15.82 2.25
N ILE A 554 -5.96 16.72 2.38
CA ILE A 554 -6.55 17.09 3.66
C ILE A 554 -7.17 15.87 4.34
N GLN A 555 -7.99 15.11 3.61
CA GLN A 555 -8.71 13.97 4.17
C GLN A 555 -7.74 12.90 4.66
N GLY A 556 -6.71 12.57 3.88
CA GLY A 556 -5.70 11.60 4.30
C GLY A 556 -4.90 12.04 5.52
N GLN A 557 -4.53 13.32 5.60
CA GLN A 557 -3.82 13.88 6.74
C GLN A 557 -4.70 13.92 8.01
N ASP A 558 -6.00 14.23 7.88
CA ASP A 558 -6.95 14.24 9.02
C ASP A 558 -7.16 12.83 9.61
N VAL A 559 -7.27 11.81 8.75
CA VAL A 559 -7.34 10.41 9.21
C VAL A 559 -6.05 9.99 9.92
N GLU A 560 -4.89 10.31 9.35
CA GLU A 560 -3.59 10.01 9.97
C GLU A 560 -3.43 10.71 11.33
N LEU A 561 -3.85 11.98 11.41
CA LEU A 561 -3.86 12.78 12.63
C LEU A 561 -4.72 12.12 13.72
N ARG A 562 -5.93 11.70 13.38
CA ARG A 562 -6.83 10.99 14.31
C ARG A 562 -6.23 9.68 14.81
N LEU A 563 -5.57 8.92 13.94
CA LEU A 563 -4.90 7.67 14.29
C LEU A 563 -3.74 7.89 15.27
N PHE A 564 -2.92 8.92 15.04
CA PHE A 564 -1.86 9.28 15.96
C PHE A 564 -2.38 9.78 17.31
N GLU A 565 -3.50 10.50 17.34
CA GLU A 565 -4.14 10.93 18.59
C GLU A 565 -4.64 9.75 19.42
N LEU A 566 -5.32 8.78 18.79
CA LEU A 566 -5.77 7.56 19.47
C LEU A 566 -4.58 6.76 20.02
N THR A 567 -3.52 6.65 19.23
CA THR A 567 -2.26 5.99 19.63
C THR A 567 -1.61 6.70 20.81
N ARG A 568 -1.53 8.04 20.78
CA ARG A 568 -1.01 8.85 21.88
C ARG A 568 -1.80 8.61 23.16
N GLN A 569 -3.12 8.66 23.09
CA GLN A 569 -3.99 8.44 24.26
C GLN A 569 -3.75 7.04 24.88
N TYR A 570 -3.65 6.00 24.05
CA TYR A 570 -3.34 4.64 24.50
C TYR A 570 -1.99 4.55 25.23
N LEU A 571 -0.93 5.07 24.61
CA LEU A 571 0.42 5.07 25.17
C LEU A 571 0.49 5.86 26.48
N PHE A 572 -0.27 6.95 26.59
CA PHE A 572 -0.35 7.73 27.81
C PHE A 572 -0.95 6.93 28.97
N LEU A 573 -2.11 6.30 28.73
CA LEU A 573 -2.84 5.52 29.73
C LEU A 573 -2.10 4.27 30.18
N ASN A 574 -1.36 3.63 29.28
CA ASN A 574 -0.77 2.30 29.52
C ASN A 574 0.73 2.33 29.80
N THR A 575 1.43 3.42 29.44
CA THR A 575 2.88 3.52 29.61
C THR A 575 3.29 4.78 30.37
N VAL A 576 2.92 5.96 29.88
CA VAL A 576 3.49 7.23 30.38
C VAL A 576 3.17 7.46 31.86
N ILE A 577 1.89 7.33 32.26
CA ILE A 577 1.48 7.58 33.65
C ILE A 577 2.21 6.65 34.63
N ASP A 578 2.25 5.34 34.34
CA ASP A 578 2.89 4.36 35.23
C ASP A 578 4.39 4.63 35.41
N LYS A 579 5.10 4.92 34.32
CA LYS A 579 6.55 5.17 34.38
C LYS A 579 6.90 6.48 35.06
N ILE A 580 6.09 7.54 34.90
CA ILE A 580 6.29 8.79 35.66
C ILE A 580 6.06 8.51 37.16
N ALA A 581 4.98 7.81 37.52
CA ALA A 581 4.70 7.46 38.91
C ALA A 581 5.81 6.60 39.53
N LYS A 582 6.29 5.60 38.79
CA LYS A 582 7.40 4.72 39.19
C LYS A 582 8.71 5.50 39.31
N GLY A 583 9.03 6.35 38.33
CA GLY A 583 10.22 7.20 38.33
C GLY A 583 10.27 8.12 39.53
N TYR A 584 9.15 8.77 39.87
CA TYR A 584 9.08 9.60 41.07
C TYR A 584 9.26 8.79 42.36
N ARG A 585 8.56 7.65 42.51
CA ARG A 585 8.72 6.80 43.70
C ARG A 585 10.18 6.38 43.91
N LEU A 586 10.87 6.04 42.83
CA LEU A 586 12.28 5.66 42.87
C LEU A 586 13.20 6.85 43.17
N SER A 587 12.89 8.06 42.69
CA SER A 587 13.64 9.28 43.00
C SER A 587 13.60 9.67 44.48
N LEU A 588 12.57 9.20 45.20
CA LEU A 588 12.42 9.37 46.66
C LEU A 588 13.04 8.22 47.46
N SER A 589 13.53 7.15 46.81
CA SER A 589 14.05 5.98 47.50
C SER A 589 15.38 6.29 48.18
N THR A 590 15.56 5.75 49.38
CA THR A 590 16.81 5.86 50.14
C THR A 590 17.64 4.58 50.10
N GLU A 591 17.20 3.56 49.35
CA GLU A 591 17.92 2.29 49.19
C GLU A 591 19.21 2.48 48.37
N ASP A 592 20.34 2.00 48.89
CA ASP A 592 21.66 2.27 48.31
C ASP A 592 21.81 1.71 46.88
N SER A 593 21.19 0.56 46.56
CA SER A 593 21.16 -0.02 45.22
C SER A 593 20.46 0.87 44.18
N ILE A 594 19.45 1.63 44.60
CA ILE A 594 18.72 2.59 43.77
C ILE A 594 19.50 3.90 43.71
N LYS A 595 20.07 4.37 44.82
CA LYS A 595 20.86 5.62 44.86
C LYS A 595 22.03 5.61 43.89
N GLU A 596 22.78 4.51 43.85
CA GLU A 596 23.97 4.39 42.98
C GLU A 596 23.62 4.40 41.49
N ASN A 597 22.39 3.99 41.13
CA ASN A 597 21.96 3.81 39.74
C ASN A 597 20.76 4.66 39.32
N TYR A 598 20.33 5.63 40.13
CA TYR A 598 19.04 6.29 39.94
C TYR A 598 18.93 7.02 38.59
N TYR A 599 20.02 7.64 38.10
CA TYR A 599 20.05 8.24 36.77
C TYR A 599 19.80 7.21 35.67
N ALA A 600 20.45 6.06 35.75
CA ALA A 600 20.27 4.97 34.80
C ALA A 600 18.84 4.42 34.87
N ILE A 601 18.27 4.28 36.07
CA ILE A 601 16.91 3.78 36.29
C ILE A 601 15.84 4.76 35.78
N ILE A 602 15.98 6.06 36.06
CA ILE A 602 15.06 7.09 35.58
C ILE A 602 15.19 7.21 34.06
N ASN A 603 16.41 7.28 33.51
CA ASN A 603 16.60 7.27 32.05
C ASN A 603 15.98 6.03 31.42
N HIS A 604 16.14 4.85 32.03
CA HIS A 604 15.51 3.62 31.54
C HIS A 604 13.97 3.74 31.52
N ASN A 605 13.34 4.30 32.55
CA ASN A 605 11.89 4.53 32.56
C ASN A 605 11.44 5.52 31.48
N PHE A 606 12.15 6.64 31.31
CA PHE A 606 11.83 7.64 30.28
C PHE A 606 12.16 7.18 28.86
N ASN A 607 13.10 6.24 28.68
CA ASN A 607 13.33 5.60 27.38
C ASN A 607 12.11 4.79 26.89
N HIS A 608 11.15 4.48 27.76
CA HIS A 608 9.88 3.89 27.32
C HIS A 608 8.95 4.92 26.65
N PHE A 609 9.28 6.21 26.69
CA PHE A 609 8.46 7.29 26.10
C PHE A 609 8.84 7.60 24.66
N VAL A 610 9.90 6.99 24.13
CA VAL A 610 10.43 7.27 22.80
C VAL A 610 9.32 7.22 21.74
N LEU A 611 8.46 6.19 21.79
CA LEU A 611 7.34 6.10 20.86
C LEU A 611 6.29 7.21 21.09
N PHE A 612 5.98 7.54 22.34
CA PHE A 612 5.06 8.62 22.67
C PHE A 612 5.56 9.99 22.15
N ASP A 613 6.85 10.27 22.31
CA ASP A 613 7.48 11.50 21.84
C ASP A 613 7.46 11.60 20.30
N ILE A 614 7.71 10.49 19.60
CA ILE A 614 7.62 10.42 18.14
C ILE A 614 6.19 10.70 17.66
N ILE A 615 5.19 10.08 18.29
CA ILE A 615 3.79 10.29 17.93
C ILE A 615 3.38 11.76 18.13
N ASN A 616 3.79 12.39 19.24
CA ASN A 616 3.52 13.83 19.46
C ASN A 616 4.17 14.71 18.39
N LYS A 617 5.43 14.41 18.04
CA LYS A 617 6.14 15.13 16.99
C LYS A 617 5.41 14.97 15.65
N ARG A 618 4.92 13.77 15.34
CA ARG A 618 4.14 13.51 14.13
C ARG A 618 2.84 14.29 14.06
N ILE A 619 2.09 14.37 15.17
CA ILE A 619 0.89 15.21 15.24
C ILE A 619 1.22 16.67 14.92
N ALA A 620 2.29 17.21 15.52
CA ALA A 620 2.69 18.59 15.28
C ALA A 620 3.15 18.85 13.82
N GLU A 621 3.91 17.90 13.24
CA GLU A 621 4.37 17.97 11.85
C GLU A 621 3.21 17.87 10.85
N ASN A 622 2.29 16.92 11.03
CA ASN A 622 1.10 16.76 10.19
C ASN A 622 0.20 18.02 10.24
N CYS A 623 -0.06 18.57 11.44
CA CYS A 623 -0.80 19.84 11.56
C CYS A 623 -0.08 21.01 10.87
N LEU A 624 1.25 21.06 10.90
CA LEU A 624 2.01 22.09 10.19
C LEU A 624 1.88 21.94 8.68
N GLU A 625 1.93 20.71 8.16
CA GLU A 625 1.74 20.43 6.73
C GLU A 625 0.35 20.85 6.25
N LEU A 626 -0.71 20.54 7.02
CA LEU A 626 -2.07 21.00 6.77
C LEU A 626 -2.19 22.53 6.75
N LEU A 627 -1.57 23.22 7.70
CA LEU A 627 -1.59 24.69 7.75
C LEU A 627 -0.81 25.32 6.60
N ASN A 628 0.32 24.74 6.20
CA ASN A 628 1.07 25.19 5.03
C ASN A 628 0.25 24.99 3.74
N HIS A 629 -0.43 23.84 3.62
CA HIS A 629 -1.30 23.55 2.48
C HIS A 629 -2.44 24.57 2.36
N LYS A 630 -3.07 24.93 3.49
CA LYS A 630 -4.07 26.01 3.58
C LYS A 630 -3.54 27.37 3.10
N GLU A 631 -2.28 27.68 3.34
CA GLU A 631 -1.68 28.94 2.87
C GLU A 631 -1.40 28.92 1.36
N MET A 632 -1.13 27.74 0.80
CA MET A 632 -0.84 27.55 -0.63
C MET A 632 -2.10 27.52 -1.49
N PHE A 633 -3.18 26.91 -1.00
CA PHE A 633 -4.45 26.78 -1.73
C PHE A 633 -5.54 27.61 -1.01
N ASP A 634 -6.27 28.48 -1.72
CA ASP A 634 -7.29 29.37 -1.11
C ASP A 634 -8.55 28.59 -0.68
N LEU A 635 -8.41 27.77 0.36
CA LEU A 635 -9.39 26.80 0.84
C LEU A 635 -10.43 27.42 1.80
N LYS A 636 -10.90 28.64 1.53
CA LYS A 636 -11.85 29.35 2.40
C LYS A 636 -13.18 28.61 2.60
N ASP A 637 -13.56 27.77 1.64
CA ASP A 637 -14.83 27.03 1.64
C ASP A 637 -14.70 25.55 2.10
N SER A 638 -13.54 25.14 2.62
CA SER A 638 -13.39 23.78 3.16
C SER A 638 -14.17 23.61 4.47
N ASN A 639 -14.86 22.47 4.67
CA ASN A 639 -15.55 22.10 5.93
C ASN A 639 -14.60 21.83 7.13
N ILE A 640 -13.33 22.22 7.04
CA ILE A 640 -12.28 21.92 8.03
C ILE A 640 -12.25 23.00 9.10
N ASN A 641 -12.23 22.58 10.36
CA ASN A 641 -12.00 23.50 11.48
C ASN A 641 -10.50 23.79 11.62
N TRP A 642 -10.00 24.75 10.85
CA TRP A 642 -8.58 25.15 10.88
C TRP A 642 -8.07 25.61 12.25
N SER A 643 -8.95 26.19 13.09
CA SER A 643 -8.59 26.55 14.46
C SER A 643 -8.30 25.31 15.31
N ALA A 644 -9.04 24.21 15.09
CA ALA A 644 -8.78 22.95 15.77
C ALA A 644 -7.40 22.36 15.38
N ILE A 645 -7.02 22.44 14.11
CA ILE A 645 -5.68 22.00 13.63
C ILE A 645 -4.57 22.83 14.29
N GLU A 646 -4.75 24.15 14.40
CA GLU A 646 -3.79 25.01 15.11
C GLU A 646 -3.66 24.65 16.60
N ILE A 647 -4.79 24.40 17.27
CA ILE A 647 -4.84 23.99 18.67
C ILE A 647 -4.11 22.64 18.85
N LYS A 648 -4.40 21.63 18.01
CA LYS A 648 -3.74 20.31 18.05
C LYS A 648 -2.22 20.42 17.95
N LYS A 649 -1.72 21.22 17.01
CA LYS A 649 -0.28 21.51 16.86
C LYS A 649 0.32 22.04 18.15
N VAL A 650 -0.30 23.06 18.74
CA VAL A 650 0.20 23.73 19.94
C VAL A 650 0.16 22.81 21.16
N LEU A 651 -0.91 22.03 21.31
CA LEU A 651 -1.04 21.06 22.41
C LEU A 651 0.03 19.97 22.34
N SER A 652 0.35 19.46 21.14
CA SER A 652 1.42 18.46 20.97
C SER A 652 2.81 19.00 21.29
N LEU A 653 3.13 20.24 20.87
CA LEU A 653 4.39 20.91 21.25
C LEU A 653 4.47 21.12 22.76
N CYS A 654 3.40 21.64 23.37
CA CYS A 654 3.32 21.85 24.81
C CYS A 654 3.51 20.54 25.59
N LEU A 655 2.94 19.43 25.13
CA LEU A 655 3.02 18.14 25.80
C LEU A 655 4.46 17.61 25.84
N THR A 656 5.24 17.79 24.77
CA THR A 656 6.66 17.44 24.73
C THR A 656 7.45 18.24 25.77
N ASP A 657 7.29 19.55 25.82
CA ASP A 657 8.01 20.41 26.77
C ASP A 657 7.60 20.14 28.22
N PHE A 658 6.31 19.90 28.47
CA PHE A 658 5.81 19.62 29.81
C PHE A 658 6.27 18.23 30.33
N LEU A 659 6.42 17.25 29.45
CA LEU A 659 7.03 15.96 29.79
C LEU A 659 8.52 16.10 30.13
N GLU A 660 9.28 16.87 29.36
CA GLU A 660 10.69 17.13 29.67
C GLU A 660 10.84 17.88 31.00
N ALA A 661 9.96 18.86 31.27
CA ALA A 661 9.90 19.52 32.58
C ALA A 661 9.66 18.51 33.73
N THR A 662 8.72 17.58 33.54
CA THR A 662 8.40 16.53 34.52
C THR A 662 9.58 15.59 34.74
N LYS A 663 10.26 15.16 33.67
CA LYS A 663 11.47 14.34 33.71
C LYS A 663 12.59 15.01 34.50
N LYS A 664 12.87 16.28 34.19
CA LYS A 664 13.90 17.09 34.85
C LYS A 664 13.57 17.31 36.32
N ALA A 665 12.30 17.51 36.67
CA ALA A 665 11.86 17.59 38.06
C ALA A 665 12.15 16.30 38.85
N ILE A 666 11.86 15.13 38.26
CA ILE A 666 12.15 13.82 38.88
C ILE A 666 13.66 13.59 39.04
N PHE A 667 14.48 13.97 38.04
CA PHE A 667 15.94 13.94 38.17
C PHE A 667 16.45 14.88 39.28
N GLY A 668 15.90 16.08 39.37
CA GLY A 668 16.24 17.05 40.40
C GLY A 668 16.00 16.49 41.80
N ILE A 669 14.87 15.82 42.01
CA ILE A 669 14.58 15.14 43.29
C ILE A 669 15.55 14.01 43.57
N GLY A 670 15.82 13.14 42.60
CA GLY A 670 16.75 12.03 42.81
C GLY A 670 18.16 12.53 43.17
N ALA A 671 18.62 13.60 42.51
CA ALA A 671 19.89 14.25 42.81
C ALA A 671 19.91 14.86 44.23
N ASP A 672 18.83 15.50 44.65
CA ASP A 672 18.71 16.08 45.99
C ASP A 672 18.69 15.00 47.08
N THR A 673 17.93 13.92 46.88
CA THR A 673 17.92 12.73 47.75
C THR A 673 19.32 12.13 47.92
N ASN A 674 20.15 12.21 46.87
CA ASN A 674 21.55 11.77 46.85
C ASN A 674 22.55 12.82 47.32
N LYS A 675 22.09 14.00 47.76
CA LYS A 675 22.91 15.13 48.22
C LYS A 675 23.81 15.71 47.11
N GLU A 676 23.43 15.54 45.85
CA GLU A 676 24.11 16.09 44.68
C GLU A 676 23.55 17.47 44.29
N ASN A 677 23.61 18.42 45.23
CA ASN A 677 22.84 19.69 45.16
C ASN A 677 23.09 20.51 43.89
N TYR A 678 24.32 20.50 43.34
CA TYR A 678 24.62 21.19 42.08
C TYR A 678 23.86 20.59 40.88
N LYS A 679 23.81 19.26 40.79
CA LYS A 679 23.08 18.56 39.72
C LYS A 679 21.57 18.73 39.89
N ALA A 680 21.08 18.64 41.13
CA ALA A 680 19.68 18.89 41.45
C ALA A 680 19.24 20.30 41.02
N ALA A 681 20.01 21.33 41.39
CA ALA A 681 19.74 22.71 40.97
C ALA A 681 19.77 22.88 39.44
N SER A 682 20.73 22.24 38.75
CA SER A 682 20.78 22.26 37.28
C SER A 682 19.53 21.65 36.65
N HIS A 683 19.07 20.49 37.14
CA HIS A 683 17.88 19.84 36.62
C HIS A 683 16.61 20.63 36.89
N PHE A 684 16.46 21.23 38.08
CA PHE A 684 15.31 22.10 38.35
C PHE A 684 15.30 23.35 37.47
N ASN A 685 16.47 23.94 37.19
CA ASN A 685 16.59 25.06 36.25
C ASN A 685 16.17 24.68 34.82
N ASP A 686 16.68 23.55 34.31
CA ASP A 686 16.32 23.04 32.98
C ASP A 686 14.81 22.75 32.89
N GLY A 687 14.26 22.09 33.90
CA GLY A 687 12.84 21.76 33.96
C GLY A 687 11.96 23.01 34.05
N ALA A 688 12.39 24.03 34.79
CA ALA A 688 11.68 25.31 34.86
C ALA A 688 11.63 26.02 33.50
N LYS A 689 12.70 25.92 32.71
CA LYS A 689 12.73 26.47 31.34
C LYS A 689 11.71 25.74 30.46
N ALA A 690 11.73 24.41 30.43
CA ALA A 690 10.79 23.63 29.64
C ALA A 690 9.32 23.86 30.06
N ALA A 691 9.04 23.96 31.36
CA ALA A 691 7.69 24.29 31.85
C ALA A 691 7.23 25.70 31.43
N LYS A 692 8.16 26.65 31.32
CA LYS A 692 7.86 27.98 30.82
C LYS A 692 7.59 27.96 29.32
N ASP A 693 8.40 27.25 28.55
CA ASP A 693 8.21 27.08 27.10
C ASP A 693 6.82 26.47 26.81
N ALA A 694 6.41 25.44 27.58
CA ALA A 694 5.06 24.87 27.53
C ALA A 694 3.94 25.89 27.85
N SER A 695 4.14 26.76 28.84
CA SER A 695 3.19 27.84 29.17
C SER A 695 3.09 28.86 28.03
N ASP A 696 4.22 29.26 27.45
CA ASP A 696 4.27 30.23 26.35
C ASP A 696 3.54 29.67 25.11
N HIS A 697 3.66 28.37 24.84
CA HIS A 697 2.86 27.67 23.82
C HIS A 697 1.35 27.76 24.11
N LEU A 698 0.89 27.35 25.30
CA LEU A 698 -0.53 27.37 25.65
C LEU A 698 -1.12 28.79 25.66
N GLN A 699 -0.30 29.79 26.01
CA GLN A 699 -0.73 31.18 26.01
C GLN A 699 -1.15 31.66 24.61
N SER A 700 -0.52 31.16 23.54
CA SER A 700 -0.85 31.58 22.16
C SER A 700 -2.25 31.13 21.73
N ILE A 701 -2.79 30.07 22.34
CA ILE A 701 -4.14 29.53 22.06
C ILE A 701 -5.17 29.85 23.16
N SER A 702 -4.78 30.60 24.20
CA SER A 702 -5.63 30.92 25.36
C SER A 702 -6.92 31.68 25.01
N GLN A 703 -6.97 32.32 23.85
CA GLN A 703 -8.12 33.03 23.33
C GLN A 703 -9.23 32.13 22.77
N TYR A 704 -8.92 30.86 22.46
CA TYR A 704 -9.87 29.92 21.86
C TYR A 704 -10.76 29.23 22.90
N ASP A 705 -10.20 28.88 24.07
CA ASP A 705 -10.93 28.25 25.18
C ASP A 705 -10.28 28.61 26.53
N SER A 706 -11.12 28.90 27.54
CA SER A 706 -10.67 29.21 28.90
C SER A 706 -9.83 28.10 29.57
N THR A 707 -10.01 26.86 29.14
CA THR A 707 -9.25 25.68 29.59
C THR A 707 -7.77 25.82 29.23
N PHE A 708 -7.45 26.38 28.05
CA PHE A 708 -6.05 26.60 27.64
C PHE A 708 -5.38 27.70 28.47
N ALA A 709 -6.11 28.75 28.83
CA ALA A 709 -5.61 29.77 29.76
C ALA A 709 -5.32 29.18 31.15
N GLN A 710 -6.18 28.29 31.63
CA GLN A 710 -5.97 27.58 32.90
C GLN A 710 -4.76 26.64 32.83
N LEU A 711 -4.60 25.89 31.73
CA LEU A 711 -3.44 25.03 31.50
C LEU A 711 -2.13 25.83 31.42
N SER A 712 -2.13 26.96 30.71
CA SER A 712 -0.98 27.86 30.63
C SER A 712 -0.56 28.33 32.01
N LYS A 713 -1.54 28.75 32.83
CA LYS A 713 -1.31 29.15 34.22
C LYS A 713 -0.70 28.01 35.05
N SER A 714 -1.26 26.79 34.96
CA SER A 714 -0.73 25.62 35.68
C SER A 714 0.71 25.29 35.27
N ALA A 715 1.04 25.39 33.98
CA ALA A 715 2.41 25.18 33.49
C ALA A 715 3.38 26.25 34.00
N TYR A 716 2.95 27.51 34.01
CA TYR A 716 3.73 28.61 34.57
C TYR A 716 3.95 28.49 36.08
N GLU A 717 2.91 28.11 36.84
CA GLU A 717 3.01 27.85 38.28
C GLU A 717 3.98 26.69 38.56
N PHE A 718 3.99 25.66 37.71
CA PHE A 718 4.97 24.59 37.81
C PHE A 718 6.41 25.08 37.54
N SER A 719 6.61 25.96 36.55
CA SER A 719 7.92 26.60 36.31
C SER A 719 8.41 27.38 37.55
N ILE A 720 7.53 28.15 38.19
CA ILE A 720 7.84 28.87 39.43
C ILE A 720 8.23 27.91 40.56
N LEU A 721 7.46 26.82 40.74
CA LEU A 721 7.77 25.80 41.74
C LEU A 721 9.18 25.21 41.52
N LEU A 722 9.52 24.85 40.28
CA LEU A 722 10.85 24.32 39.96
C LEU A 722 11.96 25.34 40.23
N LYS A 723 11.72 26.64 39.98
CA LYS A 723 12.65 27.72 40.37
C LYS A 723 12.82 27.86 41.87
N GLU A 724 11.75 27.66 42.63
CA GLU A 724 11.85 27.67 44.09
C GLU A 724 12.63 26.46 44.61
N LEU A 725 12.42 25.27 44.04
CA LEU A 725 13.18 24.06 44.37
C LEU A 725 14.66 24.23 44.02
N GLU A 726 14.99 24.79 42.85
CA GLU A 726 16.36 25.16 42.47
C GLU A 726 17.03 26.00 43.55
N ARG A 727 16.35 27.07 44.00
CA ARG A 727 16.87 27.98 45.02
C ARG A 727 17.09 27.25 46.35
N LYS A 728 16.08 26.51 46.82
CA LYS A 728 16.14 25.76 48.08
C LYS A 728 17.26 24.73 48.10
N THR A 729 17.48 24.03 46.98
CA THR A 729 18.61 23.10 46.84
C THR A 729 19.96 23.82 46.93
N ARG A 730 20.11 25.02 46.34
CA ARG A 730 21.34 25.83 46.47
C ARG A 730 21.56 26.32 47.91
N GLU A 731 20.46 26.58 48.62
CA GLU A 731 20.45 27.05 50.01
C GLU A 731 20.52 25.89 51.03
N ASN A 732 20.57 24.63 50.58
CA ASN A 732 20.54 23.40 51.40
C ASN A 732 19.29 23.28 52.30
N GLU A 733 18.16 23.80 51.84
CA GLU A 733 16.87 23.73 52.54
C GLU A 733 16.10 22.45 52.18
N LYS A 734 15.18 22.05 53.07
CA LYS A 734 14.33 20.88 52.84
C LYS A 734 13.35 21.16 51.68
N LEU A 735 13.39 20.31 50.65
CA LEU A 735 12.50 20.43 49.50
C LEU A 735 11.05 20.06 49.84
N GLN A 736 10.13 20.76 49.17
CA GLN A 736 8.71 20.41 49.14
C GLN A 736 8.49 19.24 48.17
N LYS A 737 7.50 18.38 48.45
CA LYS A 737 7.11 17.30 47.52
C LYS A 737 6.51 17.88 46.25
N LEU A 738 6.74 17.23 45.11
CA LEU A 738 6.07 17.59 43.86
C LEU A 738 4.56 17.29 43.94
N PRO A 739 3.71 18.20 43.44
CA PRO A 739 2.26 18.00 43.36
C PRO A 739 1.93 17.07 42.19
N ILE A 740 2.23 15.77 42.33
CA ILE A 740 2.14 14.83 41.21
C ILE A 740 0.75 14.63 40.65
N ASP A 741 -0.28 14.67 41.50
CA ASP A 741 -1.65 14.51 41.02
C ASP A 741 -2.07 15.70 40.12
N GLU A 742 -1.58 16.91 40.43
CA GLU A 742 -1.79 18.09 39.59
C GLU A 742 -1.01 17.99 38.27
N LEU A 743 0.24 17.49 38.31
CA LEU A 743 1.04 17.23 37.11
C LEU A 743 0.38 16.19 36.20
N PHE A 744 -0.16 15.11 36.77
CA PHE A 744 -0.89 14.11 36.02
C PHE A 744 -2.17 14.66 35.41
N ASN A 745 -2.88 15.53 36.12
CA ASN A 745 -4.07 16.18 35.58
C ASN A 745 -3.72 17.09 34.39
N VAL A 746 -2.65 17.87 34.47
CA VAL A 746 -2.17 18.70 33.34
C VAL A 746 -1.77 17.82 32.15
N LEU A 747 -0.94 16.80 32.36
CA LEU A 747 -0.52 15.87 31.31
C LEU A 747 -1.71 15.14 30.67
N LYS A 748 -2.69 14.74 31.48
CA LYS A 748 -3.93 14.12 31.00
C LYS A 748 -4.71 15.11 30.14
N GLN A 749 -4.93 16.33 30.61
CA GLN A 749 -5.65 17.33 29.84
C GLN A 749 -4.95 17.64 28.52
N LEU A 750 -3.63 17.82 28.51
CA LEU A 750 -2.86 18.02 27.28
C LEU A 750 -2.96 16.85 26.29
N THR A 751 -3.09 15.62 26.79
CA THR A 751 -3.20 14.40 25.97
C THR A 751 -4.60 14.17 25.41
N PHE A 752 -5.66 14.62 26.09
CA PHE A 752 -7.05 14.31 25.72
C PHE A 752 -7.84 15.51 25.19
N LEU A 753 -7.30 16.73 25.27
CA LEU A 753 -7.92 17.94 24.72
C LEU A 753 -7.49 18.25 23.27
N SER A 754 -6.50 17.53 22.72
CA SER A 754 -6.13 17.71 21.31
C SER A 754 -7.14 17.04 20.40
#